data_AF-A0A6I4M720-F1
#
_entry.id   AF-A0A6I4M720-F1
#
_cell.length_a   1.000
_cell.length_b   1.000
_cell.length_c   1.000
_cell.angle_alpha   90.00
_cell.angle_beta   90.00
_cell.angle_gamma   90.00
#
_symmetry.space_group_name_H-M   'P 1'
#
loop_
_entity.id
_entity.type
_entity.pdbx_description
1 polymer ?
#
loop_
_entity_poly.entity_id
_entity_poly.type
_entity_poly.pdbx_seq_one_letter_code
_entity_poly.pdbx_strand_id
1 'polypeptide(L)'
;MTQLDDLERELRAAIVDERLRLTEALAQALHLPTPPAWLGALTDVDIAAPVISRPAEMLVLSGSITHPLLGTAAFICELSAAAKGLTPRVRWSMSEPLRLAELLERAGLGFAAAAGRLIDGVVARGIRLHDLADGEPSITVEVAGAFVTRLVGIEISFAFSSVAFAAQGMRAAQVRGTASLGGLALPLALTLDDPVRVSATLPNVTLVDLARALGLELPTLPPLPLLATPLEAIRIILEPAIRLSGRVPVSGIGALVFVAAEVDGRLVMAAGLETSPGFRFGNLLPPLAPLDQLQSVLRLGIPALLLATEDTAQLPYPTAEGDWRTLPAKAGASFQGELLLDGFGLEAVAALLNMDALPFHIPLAPELADLKIAASLPMRIQAVPGVLTVEGVEVALSVQPIRVAAVGHAELNLFGMSLPSLALGVEVSGTQESLFLRTDEPWSHPLGLPIDVVELGLQLSTPPPAYGFFGKILMRSQELAVAAKFVGQAPSMLVVEAPGDLTLSDLVAEFIGVDLIPDFFEPSFKDLAIYIVLNPLGETIAGRAYPSGIAISGAIEYLGLSAGLRLSAKVDRVVAEVGLIAPVRFGSLLELTGPGGVGTPSLALDTGANPQLILGARLSLMGLVQDIKGVAGSNGITISLKQEVGPVAIMLDSELGENRFRADGTASFQLRASIGPIRLFDGGPSLGEIHLDTGFDAVTAILATSDGVKVTVEGTFVVIGLHIALPKIAVDSDAFARIPEQVIRYILDHADDLFAELLQSAEKWLQAIADGVVRAVENVAQVLKEHFEQQAQAIARGLTDALHYTTEQAAAALKSIGETAENVAKALTDIGKSPEDVAKSLITVGYPVQAVVDGLKAIGISGDVAEGLLRVANVPAEIAKKVIDEVFKIIPDVGVPFINIPHVGVPFIRIPHTRLPQHIRVPHIRF
;
A
#
# COMPACT_ATOMS: atom_id res chain seq x y z
N MET A 1 -86.51 103.99 -36.06
CA MET A 1 -85.45 103.11 -36.61
C MET A 1 -84.30 103.00 -35.63
N THR A 2 -83.63 104.08 -35.24
CA THR A 2 -82.54 104.04 -34.24
C THR A 2 -82.92 103.40 -32.90
N GLN A 3 -84.12 103.68 -32.38
CA GLN A 3 -84.63 103.03 -31.16
C GLN A 3 -84.95 101.53 -31.33
N LEU A 4 -85.18 101.07 -32.57
CA LEU A 4 -85.43 99.65 -32.87
C LEU A 4 -84.10 98.89 -32.95
N ASP A 5 -83.07 99.51 -33.51
CA ASP A 5 -81.72 98.94 -33.58
C ASP A 5 -81.05 98.87 -32.20
N ASP A 6 -81.30 99.86 -31.33
CA ASP A 6 -80.83 99.83 -29.95
C ASP A 6 -81.59 98.78 -29.12
N LEU A 7 -82.91 98.64 -29.31
CA LEU A 7 -83.70 97.58 -28.68
C LEU A 7 -83.26 96.19 -29.17
N GLU A 8 -82.98 96.00 -30.46
CA GLU A 8 -82.47 94.73 -30.98
C GLU A 8 -81.08 94.40 -30.40
N ARG A 9 -80.21 95.41 -30.25
CA ARG A 9 -78.88 95.23 -29.67
C ARG A 9 -78.95 94.89 -28.17
N GLU A 10 -79.81 95.57 -27.41
CA GLU A 10 -80.06 95.25 -26.00
C GLU A 10 -80.71 93.88 -25.82
N LEU A 11 -81.66 93.51 -26.69
CA LEU A 11 -82.31 92.19 -26.64
C LEU A 11 -81.31 91.07 -26.97
N ARG A 12 -80.43 91.27 -27.96
CA ARG A 12 -79.35 90.31 -28.27
C ARG A 12 -78.35 90.19 -27.12
N ALA A 13 -77.95 91.30 -26.50
CA ALA A 13 -77.07 91.28 -25.33
C ALA A 13 -77.72 90.55 -24.14
N ALA A 14 -78.99 90.83 -23.85
CA ALA A 14 -79.74 90.16 -22.78
C ALA A 14 -79.96 88.66 -23.04
N ILE A 15 -80.19 88.27 -24.30
CA ILE A 15 -80.30 86.85 -24.70
C ILE A 15 -78.95 86.14 -24.54
N VAL A 16 -77.83 86.79 -24.86
CA VAL A 16 -76.49 86.22 -24.66
C VAL A 16 -76.17 86.08 -23.18
N ASP A 17 -76.42 87.11 -22.36
CA ASP A 17 -76.20 87.06 -20.90
C ASP A 17 -77.07 86.00 -20.22
N GLU A 18 -78.36 85.89 -20.57
CA GLU A 18 -79.24 84.88 -19.98
C GLU A 18 -78.87 83.46 -20.43
N ARG A 19 -78.40 83.29 -21.67
CA ARG A 19 -77.89 82.01 -22.17
C ARG A 19 -76.59 81.61 -21.48
N LEU A 20 -75.70 82.57 -21.18
CA LEU A 20 -74.48 82.35 -20.39
C LEU A 20 -74.82 81.95 -18.95
N ARG A 21 -75.73 82.69 -18.29
CA ARG A 21 -76.18 82.40 -16.93
C ARG A 21 -76.86 81.04 -16.80
N LEU A 22 -77.72 80.67 -17.76
CA LEU A 22 -78.35 79.35 -17.79
C LEU A 22 -77.33 78.24 -18.04
N THR A 23 -76.28 78.51 -18.81
CA THR A 23 -75.18 77.56 -19.05
C THR A 23 -74.33 77.34 -17.80
N GLU A 24 -74.00 78.41 -17.06
CA GLU A 24 -73.28 78.32 -15.78
C GLU A 24 -74.12 77.61 -14.70
N ALA A 25 -75.41 77.89 -14.63
CA ALA A 25 -76.34 77.21 -13.71
C ALA A 25 -76.50 75.72 -14.06
N LEU A 26 -76.55 75.38 -15.35
CA LEU A 26 -76.60 73.99 -15.81
C LEU A 26 -75.29 73.25 -15.48
N ALA A 27 -74.12 73.88 -15.67
CA ALA A 27 -72.82 73.31 -15.34
C ALA A 27 -72.65 73.07 -13.82
N GLN A 28 -73.11 74.01 -12.98
CA GLN A 28 -73.11 73.86 -11.52
C GLN A 28 -74.10 72.78 -11.05
N ALA A 29 -75.26 72.64 -11.69
CA ALA A 29 -76.26 71.63 -11.34
C ALA A 29 -75.89 70.21 -11.79
N LEU A 30 -75.07 70.07 -12.83
CA LEU A 30 -74.69 68.77 -13.43
C LEU A 30 -73.46 68.10 -12.78
N HIS A 31 -72.80 68.74 -11.79
CA HIS A 31 -71.56 68.25 -11.18
C HIS A 31 -70.54 67.72 -12.20
N LEU A 32 -70.33 68.48 -13.29
CA LEU A 32 -69.33 68.09 -14.29
C LEU A 32 -67.95 67.99 -13.61
N PRO A 33 -67.17 66.91 -13.86
CA PRO A 33 -65.86 66.74 -13.27
C PRO A 33 -65.02 67.96 -13.61
N THR A 34 -64.34 68.51 -12.61
CA THR A 34 -63.45 69.64 -12.81
C THR A 34 -62.37 69.18 -13.78
N PRO A 35 -62.22 69.80 -14.96
CA PRO A 35 -61.17 69.39 -15.88
C PRO A 35 -59.82 69.50 -15.15
N PRO A 36 -58.89 68.56 -15.39
CA PRO A 36 -57.57 68.63 -14.78
C PRO A 36 -56.91 69.99 -15.01
N ALA A 37 -56.16 70.50 -14.04
CA ALA A 37 -55.64 71.88 -14.07
C ALA A 37 -54.85 72.23 -15.34
N TRP A 38 -54.19 71.24 -15.96
CA TRP A 38 -53.45 71.41 -17.22
C TRP A 38 -54.35 71.56 -18.44
N LEU A 39 -55.59 71.06 -18.40
CA LEU A 39 -56.58 71.25 -19.44
C LEU A 39 -57.14 72.68 -19.47
N GLY A 40 -56.78 73.56 -18.52
CA GLY A 40 -57.22 74.95 -18.48
C GLY A 40 -58.70 75.15 -18.16
N ALA A 41 -59.11 76.41 -17.99
CA ALA A 41 -60.53 76.76 -17.88
C ALA A 41 -61.18 76.67 -19.27
N LEU A 42 -62.35 76.04 -19.36
CA LEU A 42 -63.14 75.95 -20.60
C LEU A 42 -63.83 77.31 -20.87
N THR A 43 -63.07 78.29 -21.33
CA THR A 43 -63.59 79.58 -21.78
C THR A 43 -63.87 79.47 -23.29
N ASP A 44 -65.08 79.84 -23.75
CA ASP A 44 -65.57 79.76 -25.15
C ASP A 44 -66.24 78.42 -25.56
N VAL A 45 -67.21 77.97 -24.76
CA VAL A 45 -68.10 76.85 -25.12
C VAL A 45 -69.34 77.38 -25.84
N ASP A 46 -69.50 77.07 -27.13
CA ASP A 46 -70.74 77.32 -27.86
C ASP A 46 -71.60 76.05 -27.84
N ILE A 47 -72.65 76.06 -27.02
CA ILE A 47 -73.56 74.93 -26.83
C ILE A 47 -74.66 75.00 -27.89
N ALA A 48 -74.64 74.06 -28.84
CA ALA A 48 -75.79 73.85 -29.71
C ALA A 48 -76.95 73.30 -28.89
N ALA A 49 -78.19 73.68 -29.23
CA ALA A 49 -79.38 73.39 -28.42
C ALA A 49 -79.42 71.91 -27.93
N PRO A 50 -79.69 71.67 -26.64
CA PRO A 50 -79.67 70.33 -26.07
C PRO A 50 -80.70 69.43 -26.77
N VAL A 51 -80.26 68.27 -27.26
CA VAL A 51 -81.15 67.30 -27.89
C VAL A 51 -81.47 66.21 -26.86
N ILE A 52 -82.68 66.27 -26.29
CA ILE A 52 -83.20 65.18 -25.47
C ILE A 52 -83.70 64.09 -26.41
N SER A 53 -82.90 63.03 -26.58
CA SER A 53 -83.28 61.84 -27.32
C SER A 53 -84.19 60.94 -26.48
N ARG A 54 -85.41 60.65 -26.96
CA ARG A 54 -86.22 59.52 -26.48
C ARG A 54 -86.15 58.37 -27.51
N PRO A 55 -86.09 57.08 -27.10
CA PRO A 55 -86.28 56.54 -25.75
C PRO A 55 -84.99 55.94 -25.17
N ALA A 56 -84.22 56.74 -24.43
CA ALA A 56 -83.23 56.24 -23.47
C ALA A 56 -83.01 57.36 -22.44
N GLU A 57 -82.77 57.04 -21.17
CA GLU A 57 -82.53 57.96 -20.05
C GLU A 57 -81.16 58.69 -20.15
N MET A 58 -80.86 59.21 -21.34
CA MET A 58 -79.59 59.81 -21.71
C MET A 58 -79.84 61.24 -22.21
N LEU A 59 -79.33 62.22 -21.46
CA LEU A 59 -79.26 63.61 -21.94
C LEU A 59 -77.95 63.77 -22.71
N VAL A 60 -78.05 64.06 -24.01
CA VAL A 60 -76.88 64.30 -24.87
C VAL A 60 -76.78 65.80 -25.12
N LEU A 61 -75.72 66.40 -24.58
CA LEU A 61 -75.35 67.79 -24.85
C LEU A 61 -74.28 67.78 -25.95
N SER A 62 -74.52 68.48 -27.05
CA SER A 62 -73.51 68.65 -28.09
C SER A 62 -73.19 70.13 -28.27
N GLY A 63 -71.93 70.46 -28.47
CA GLY A 63 -71.50 71.82 -28.80
C GLY A 63 -70.12 71.83 -29.42
N SER A 64 -69.59 73.03 -29.66
CA SER A 64 -68.20 73.23 -30.04
C SER A 64 -67.50 74.04 -28.98
N ILE A 65 -66.26 73.69 -28.67
CA ILE A 65 -65.38 74.48 -27.83
C ILE A 65 -64.15 74.87 -28.66
N THR A 66 -63.69 76.11 -28.52
CA THR A 66 -62.36 76.49 -28.98
C THR A 66 -61.43 76.49 -27.78
N HIS A 67 -60.47 75.56 -27.76
CA HIS A 67 -59.58 75.37 -26.62
C HIS A 67 -58.11 75.44 -27.04
N PRO A 68 -57.20 76.11 -26.31
CA PRO A 68 -55.78 76.21 -26.68
C PRO A 68 -55.11 74.85 -26.94
N LEU A 69 -55.47 73.82 -26.17
CA LEU A 69 -54.96 72.46 -26.37
C LEU A 69 -55.62 71.73 -27.54
N LEU A 70 -56.92 71.92 -27.76
CA LEU A 70 -57.73 71.06 -28.64
C LEU A 70 -58.07 71.69 -29.99
N GLY A 71 -57.78 72.98 -30.19
CA GLY A 71 -58.32 73.75 -31.30
C GLY A 71 -59.84 73.86 -31.19
N THR A 72 -60.54 73.98 -32.32
CA THR A 72 -62.00 73.90 -32.37
C THR A 72 -62.42 72.43 -32.33
N ALA A 73 -62.96 71.98 -31.21
CA ALA A 73 -63.41 70.61 -31.00
C ALA A 73 -64.93 70.55 -30.82
N ALA A 74 -65.58 69.60 -31.48
CA ALA A 74 -66.95 69.26 -31.14
C ALA A 74 -66.95 68.42 -29.86
N PHE A 75 -67.85 68.67 -28.94
CA PHE A 75 -68.03 67.82 -27.76
C PHE A 75 -69.42 67.22 -27.76
N ILE A 76 -69.50 65.99 -27.27
CA ILE A 76 -70.72 65.27 -26.95
C ILE A 76 -70.58 64.86 -25.49
N CYS A 77 -71.38 65.48 -24.62
CA CYS A 77 -71.50 65.08 -23.23
C CYS A 77 -72.76 64.24 -23.08
N GLU A 78 -72.58 62.95 -22.81
CA GLU A 78 -73.65 62.01 -22.52
C GLU A 78 -73.83 61.92 -21.01
N LEU A 79 -75.01 62.26 -20.53
CA LEU A 79 -75.41 62.18 -19.13
C LEU A 79 -76.40 61.02 -19.00
N SER A 80 -75.97 59.91 -18.40
CA SER A 80 -76.83 58.77 -18.13
C SER A 80 -77.30 58.78 -16.68
N ALA A 81 -78.62 58.63 -16.47
CA ALA A 81 -79.20 58.52 -15.13
C ALA A 81 -78.95 57.10 -14.59
N ALA A 82 -77.85 56.88 -13.88
CA ALA A 82 -77.64 55.63 -13.15
C ALA A 82 -78.29 55.73 -11.76
N ALA A 83 -78.68 54.59 -11.17
CA ALA A 83 -79.41 54.50 -9.90
C ALA A 83 -78.70 55.11 -8.65
N LYS A 84 -77.51 55.70 -8.80
CA LYS A 84 -76.71 56.32 -7.72
C LYS A 84 -76.20 57.74 -8.02
N GLY A 85 -76.70 58.40 -9.06
CA GLY A 85 -76.28 59.76 -9.44
C GLY A 85 -76.01 59.88 -10.94
N LEU A 86 -76.01 61.11 -11.44
CA LEU A 86 -75.63 61.41 -12.83
C LEU A 86 -74.12 61.24 -12.96
N THR A 87 -73.67 60.34 -13.82
CA THR A 87 -72.24 60.23 -14.18
C THR A 87 -72.06 60.78 -15.59
N PRO A 88 -71.48 61.99 -15.74
CA PRO A 88 -71.23 62.55 -17.07
C PRO A 88 -70.13 61.77 -17.78
N ARG A 89 -70.38 61.37 -19.03
CA ARG A 89 -69.33 60.92 -19.96
C ARG A 89 -69.15 61.99 -21.01
N VAL A 90 -68.07 62.75 -20.88
CA VAL A 90 -67.72 63.78 -21.87
C VAL A 90 -66.78 63.18 -22.90
N ARG A 91 -67.20 63.19 -24.16
CA ARG A 91 -66.39 62.84 -25.32
C ARG A 91 -66.18 64.07 -26.17
N TRP A 92 -64.94 64.47 -26.35
CA TRP A 92 -64.55 65.47 -27.33
C TRP A 92 -64.10 64.78 -28.61
N SER A 93 -64.64 65.20 -29.74
CA SER A 93 -64.17 64.85 -31.08
C SER A 93 -63.52 66.08 -31.68
N MET A 94 -62.25 65.95 -32.04
CA MET A 94 -61.53 67.06 -32.68
C MET A 94 -62.02 67.19 -34.13
N SER A 95 -62.23 68.41 -34.61
CA SER A 95 -62.68 68.63 -36.00
C SER A 95 -61.55 68.38 -37.01
N GLU A 96 -60.32 68.71 -36.60
CA GLU A 96 -59.08 68.34 -37.29
C GLU A 96 -58.27 67.40 -36.38
N PRO A 97 -57.81 66.22 -36.88
CA PRO A 97 -56.98 65.32 -36.11
C PRO A 97 -55.65 66.01 -35.74
N LEU A 98 -55.37 66.11 -34.45
CA LEU A 98 -54.10 66.67 -33.96
C LEU A 98 -53.05 65.55 -33.86
N ARG A 99 -51.79 65.81 -34.23
CA ARG A 99 -50.73 64.83 -33.97
C ARG A 99 -50.61 64.61 -32.46
N LEU A 100 -50.45 63.37 -32.03
CA LEU A 100 -50.35 63.04 -30.61
C LEU A 100 -49.14 63.74 -29.96
N ALA A 101 -48.01 63.82 -30.67
CA ALA A 101 -46.83 64.58 -30.23
C ALA A 101 -47.16 66.05 -29.95
N GLU A 102 -47.91 66.68 -30.85
CA GLU A 102 -48.32 68.08 -30.72
C GLU A 102 -49.33 68.27 -29.59
N LEU A 103 -50.28 67.33 -29.42
CA LEU A 103 -51.21 67.34 -28.28
C LEU A 103 -50.46 67.26 -26.95
N LEU A 104 -49.48 66.36 -26.85
CA LEU A 104 -48.67 66.14 -25.64
C LEU A 104 -47.77 67.35 -25.35
N GLU A 105 -47.14 67.92 -26.37
CA GLU A 105 -46.31 69.12 -26.25
C GLU A 105 -47.14 70.32 -25.77
N ARG A 106 -48.32 70.53 -26.38
CA ARG A 106 -49.27 71.57 -25.94
C ARG A 106 -49.73 71.35 -24.50
N ALA A 107 -49.89 70.10 -24.06
CA ALA A 107 -50.24 69.75 -22.69
C ALA A 107 -49.09 69.91 -21.68
N GLY A 108 -47.89 70.35 -22.11
CA GLY A 108 -46.72 70.54 -21.26
C GLY A 108 -46.06 69.24 -20.79
N LEU A 109 -46.31 68.13 -21.50
CA LEU A 109 -45.82 66.81 -21.14
C LEU A 109 -44.41 66.57 -21.72
N GLY A 110 -43.39 66.67 -20.86
CA GLY A 110 -41.97 66.60 -21.23
C GLY A 110 -41.51 65.29 -21.90
N PHE A 111 -42.30 64.21 -21.85
CA PHE A 111 -41.96 62.95 -22.53
C PHE A 111 -42.28 62.96 -24.04
N ALA A 112 -42.90 64.00 -24.60
CA ALA A 112 -43.11 64.11 -26.05
C ALA A 112 -41.79 64.04 -26.83
N ALA A 113 -40.72 64.64 -26.28
CA ALA A 113 -39.37 64.55 -26.85
C ALA A 113 -38.77 63.14 -26.75
N ALA A 114 -39.01 62.43 -25.64
CA ALA A 114 -38.51 61.06 -25.41
C ALA A 114 -39.29 60.01 -26.22
N ALA A 115 -40.59 60.22 -26.44
CA ALA A 115 -41.42 59.36 -27.28
C ALA A 115 -41.06 59.44 -28.78
N GLY A 116 -40.49 60.57 -29.24
CA GLY A 116 -39.88 60.72 -30.56
C GLY A 116 -40.76 60.24 -31.73
N ARG A 117 -40.14 59.52 -32.68
CA ARG A 117 -40.80 59.00 -33.91
C ARG A 117 -41.97 58.04 -33.64
N LEU A 118 -42.05 57.45 -32.43
CA LEU A 118 -43.08 56.46 -32.07
C LEU A 118 -44.50 57.05 -32.19
N ILE A 119 -44.64 58.34 -31.90
CA ILE A 119 -45.94 59.03 -31.83
C ILE A 119 -46.18 60.03 -32.97
N ASP A 120 -45.18 60.27 -33.84
CA ASP A 120 -45.27 61.20 -34.98
C ASP A 120 -46.35 60.79 -35.99
N GLY A 121 -46.56 59.48 -36.15
CA GLY A 121 -47.58 58.90 -37.03
C GLY A 121 -48.95 58.70 -36.36
N VAL A 122 -49.11 59.10 -35.10
CA VAL A 122 -50.31 58.88 -34.31
C VAL A 122 -51.10 60.17 -34.22
N VAL A 123 -52.38 60.12 -34.60
CA VAL A 123 -53.29 61.27 -34.49
C VAL A 123 -54.30 61.05 -33.37
N ALA A 124 -54.48 62.07 -32.55
CA ALA A 124 -55.59 62.14 -31.60
C ALA A 124 -56.88 62.42 -32.36
N ARG A 125 -57.87 61.54 -32.19
CA ARG A 125 -59.22 61.68 -32.78
C ARG A 125 -60.21 62.25 -31.79
N GLY A 126 -59.97 62.04 -30.50
CA GLY A 126 -60.84 62.54 -29.47
C GLY A 126 -60.29 62.34 -28.08
N ILE A 127 -60.97 62.92 -27.10
CA ILE A 127 -60.62 62.82 -25.70
C ILE A 127 -61.86 62.39 -24.93
N ARG A 128 -61.74 61.38 -24.08
CA ARG A 128 -62.76 60.97 -23.12
C ARG A 128 -62.31 61.30 -21.71
N LEU A 129 -63.20 61.91 -20.94
CA LEU A 129 -63.08 62.00 -19.49
C LEU A 129 -63.93 60.92 -18.83
N HIS A 130 -63.32 60.23 -17.88
CA HIS A 130 -64.00 59.25 -17.04
C HIS A 130 -63.50 59.37 -15.60
N ASP A 131 -64.41 59.33 -14.64
CA ASP A 131 -64.04 59.17 -13.23
C ASP A 131 -63.62 57.73 -12.96
N LEU A 132 -62.49 57.56 -12.28
CA LEU A 132 -62.07 56.26 -11.75
C LEU A 132 -62.95 55.88 -10.54
N ALA A 133 -62.97 54.60 -10.17
CA ALA A 133 -63.75 54.09 -9.03
C ALA A 133 -63.45 54.81 -7.69
N ASP A 134 -62.30 55.49 -7.63
CA ASP A 134 -61.78 56.17 -6.46
C ASP A 134 -62.05 57.70 -6.47
N GLY A 135 -62.79 58.20 -7.48
CA GLY A 135 -63.17 59.62 -7.62
C GLY A 135 -62.13 60.51 -8.31
N GLU A 136 -61.01 59.95 -8.77
CA GLU A 136 -59.98 60.67 -9.53
C GLU A 136 -60.33 60.73 -11.02
N PRO A 137 -60.24 61.91 -11.68
CA PRO A 137 -60.49 62.02 -13.11
C PRO A 137 -59.38 61.32 -13.90
N SER A 138 -59.75 60.51 -14.88
CA SER A 138 -58.83 59.95 -15.88
C SER A 138 -59.17 60.49 -17.27
N ILE A 139 -58.13 60.79 -18.04
CA ILE A 139 -58.27 61.23 -19.43
C ILE A 139 -57.83 60.08 -20.33
N THR A 140 -58.71 59.64 -21.22
CA THR A 140 -58.36 58.72 -22.30
C THR A 140 -58.40 59.46 -23.62
N VAL A 141 -57.25 59.68 -24.24
CA VAL A 141 -57.17 60.19 -25.61
C VAL A 141 -57.39 59.02 -26.56
N GLU A 142 -58.46 59.09 -27.34
CA GLU A 142 -58.67 58.20 -28.47
C GLU A 142 -57.66 58.57 -29.56
N VAL A 143 -56.81 57.63 -29.90
CA VAL A 143 -55.80 57.81 -30.93
C VAL A 143 -56.04 56.83 -32.07
N ALA A 144 -55.62 57.22 -33.26
CA ALA A 144 -55.51 56.31 -34.38
C ALA A 144 -54.18 56.56 -35.06
N GLY A 145 -53.49 55.48 -35.37
CA GLY A 145 -52.20 55.53 -36.03
C GLY A 145 -51.52 54.19 -35.88
N ALA A 146 -50.63 53.91 -36.82
CA ALA A 146 -49.71 52.82 -36.71
C ALA A 146 -48.30 53.41 -36.66
N PHE A 147 -47.50 52.99 -35.69
CA PHE A 147 -46.06 53.17 -35.78
C PHE A 147 -45.47 51.91 -36.36
N VAL A 148 -44.77 52.04 -37.48
CA VAL A 148 -44.07 50.92 -38.09
C VAL A 148 -42.58 51.18 -37.94
N THR A 149 -41.89 50.26 -37.31
CA THR A 149 -40.43 50.25 -37.25
C THR A 149 -39.90 48.90 -37.71
N ARG A 150 -38.60 48.81 -37.95
CA ARG A 150 -37.95 47.57 -38.35
C ARG A 150 -36.85 47.23 -37.37
N LEU A 151 -36.83 45.97 -36.93
CA LEU A 151 -35.68 45.36 -36.30
C LEU A 151 -35.07 44.40 -37.32
N VAL A 152 -33.96 44.78 -37.94
CA VAL A 152 -33.22 43.97 -38.93
C VAL A 152 -34.15 43.32 -39.98
N GLY A 153 -35.00 44.12 -40.61
CA GLY A 153 -35.93 43.66 -41.65
C GLY A 153 -37.25 43.08 -41.16
N ILE A 154 -37.41 42.83 -39.86
CA ILE A 154 -38.69 42.41 -39.27
C ILE A 154 -39.51 43.64 -38.97
N GLU A 155 -40.67 43.74 -39.58
CA GLU A 155 -41.61 44.83 -39.36
C GLU A 155 -42.28 44.68 -37.98
N ILE A 156 -42.13 45.69 -37.14
CA ILE A 156 -42.82 45.84 -35.87
C ILE A 156 -43.83 46.96 -36.04
N SER A 157 -45.10 46.60 -36.19
CA SER A 157 -46.20 47.57 -36.34
C SER A 157 -47.00 47.67 -35.06
N PHE A 158 -47.05 48.86 -34.47
CA PHE A 158 -47.81 49.19 -33.26
C PHE A 158 -49.09 49.90 -33.69
N ALA A 159 -50.23 49.23 -33.62
CA ALA A 159 -51.53 49.88 -33.84
C ALA A 159 -52.07 50.42 -32.52
N PHE A 160 -52.25 51.73 -32.43
CA PHE A 160 -52.73 52.38 -31.20
C PHE A 160 -54.24 52.59 -31.25
N SER A 161 -54.93 52.25 -30.16
CA SER A 161 -56.39 52.40 -30.03
C SER A 161 -56.80 53.48 -29.02
N SER A 162 -56.02 53.66 -27.96
CA SER A 162 -56.27 54.65 -26.91
C SER A 162 -55.02 54.87 -26.06
N VAL A 163 -54.85 56.09 -25.56
CA VAL A 163 -53.82 56.49 -24.60
C VAL A 163 -54.51 56.98 -23.33
N ALA A 164 -54.32 56.31 -22.19
CA ALA A 164 -54.88 56.74 -20.92
C ALA A 164 -53.84 57.49 -20.07
N PHE A 165 -54.27 58.57 -19.43
CA PHE A 165 -53.49 59.42 -18.52
C PHE A 165 -54.17 59.46 -17.15
N ALA A 166 -53.41 59.23 -16.08
CA ALA A 166 -53.87 59.40 -14.70
C ALA A 166 -53.61 60.85 -14.22
N ALA A 167 -54.57 61.46 -13.51
CA ALA A 167 -54.53 62.88 -13.15
C ALA A 167 -53.51 63.26 -12.05
N GLN A 168 -53.06 62.33 -11.21
CA GLN A 168 -52.06 62.61 -10.18
C GLN A 168 -50.72 61.94 -10.49
N GLY A 169 -49.71 62.75 -10.80
CA GLY A 169 -48.34 62.29 -11.05
C GLY A 169 -48.15 61.72 -12.46
N MET A 170 -48.24 62.57 -13.47
CA MET A 170 -48.07 62.20 -14.89
C MET A 170 -46.65 61.65 -15.16
N ARG A 171 -46.49 60.33 -15.06
CA ARG A 171 -45.27 59.60 -15.48
C ARG A 171 -45.53 58.38 -16.36
N ALA A 172 -46.79 58.04 -16.64
CA ALA A 172 -47.11 56.86 -17.42
C ALA A 172 -48.38 57.09 -18.25
N ALA A 173 -48.25 57.07 -19.57
CA ALA A 173 -49.38 56.87 -20.45
C ALA A 173 -49.50 55.37 -20.77
N GLN A 174 -50.65 54.77 -20.47
CA GLN A 174 -50.94 53.40 -20.87
C GLN A 174 -51.54 53.41 -22.27
N VAL A 175 -50.81 52.87 -23.25
CA VAL A 175 -51.32 52.72 -24.61
C VAL A 175 -51.73 51.28 -24.85
N ARG A 176 -52.99 51.09 -25.27
CA ARG A 176 -53.52 49.78 -25.68
C ARG A 176 -53.43 49.64 -27.19
N GLY A 177 -52.85 48.54 -27.64
CA GLY A 177 -52.66 48.27 -29.05
C GLY A 177 -52.35 46.81 -29.36
N THR A 178 -52.09 46.55 -30.64
CA THR A 178 -51.56 45.28 -31.11
C THR A 178 -50.21 45.53 -31.78
N ALA A 179 -49.17 44.78 -31.40
CA ALA A 179 -47.95 44.68 -32.19
C ALA A 179 -48.09 43.51 -33.17
N SER A 180 -47.52 43.60 -34.38
CA SER A 180 -47.12 42.42 -35.14
C SER A 180 -45.61 42.27 -35.05
N LEU A 181 -45.11 41.11 -34.63
CA LEU A 181 -43.67 40.79 -34.63
C LEU A 181 -43.47 39.52 -35.47
N GLY A 182 -42.94 39.66 -36.69
CA GLY A 182 -42.72 38.49 -37.56
C GLY A 182 -44.00 37.71 -37.86
N GLY A 183 -45.17 38.38 -37.87
CA GLY A 183 -46.49 37.76 -38.03
C GLY A 183 -47.18 37.34 -36.73
N LEU A 184 -46.52 37.40 -35.57
CA LEU A 184 -47.15 37.19 -34.27
C LEU A 184 -47.88 38.45 -33.81
N ALA A 185 -49.20 38.35 -33.62
CA ALA A 185 -50.01 39.45 -33.06
C ALA A 185 -49.89 39.47 -31.53
N LEU A 186 -49.37 40.56 -30.96
CA LEU A 186 -49.11 40.72 -29.53
C LEU A 186 -50.02 41.80 -28.95
N PRO A 187 -50.83 41.51 -27.92
CA PRO A 187 -51.52 42.56 -27.18
C PRO A 187 -50.50 43.41 -26.41
N LEU A 188 -50.50 44.71 -26.65
CA LEU A 188 -49.55 45.65 -26.07
C LEU A 188 -50.17 46.39 -24.89
N ALA A 189 -49.38 46.48 -23.82
CA ALA A 189 -49.56 47.44 -22.73
C ALA A 189 -48.32 48.33 -22.69
N LEU A 190 -48.36 49.43 -23.44
CA LEU A 190 -47.23 50.34 -23.53
C LEU A 190 -47.25 51.31 -22.37
N THR A 191 -46.12 51.52 -21.69
CA THR A 191 -45.95 52.60 -20.71
C THR A 191 -44.99 53.62 -21.29
N LEU A 192 -45.49 54.82 -21.62
CA LEU A 192 -44.64 55.93 -22.07
C LEU A 192 -43.90 56.51 -20.86
N ASP A 193 -42.61 56.17 -20.71
CA ASP A 193 -41.64 56.71 -19.73
C ASP A 193 -40.35 57.10 -20.48
N ASP A 194 -39.34 57.68 -19.80
CA ASP A 194 -38.01 57.98 -20.38
C ASP A 194 -36.95 57.01 -19.83
N PRO A 195 -36.47 56.02 -20.62
CA PRO A 195 -36.78 55.74 -22.03
C PRO A 195 -38.11 55.02 -22.27
N VAL A 196 -38.60 55.02 -23.51
CA VAL A 196 -39.87 54.38 -23.85
C VAL A 196 -39.76 52.86 -23.72
N ARG A 197 -40.49 52.32 -22.74
CA ARG A 197 -40.57 50.88 -22.44
C ARG A 197 -41.93 50.34 -22.85
N VAL A 198 -41.95 49.50 -23.88
CA VAL A 198 -43.17 48.81 -24.30
C VAL A 198 -43.19 47.42 -23.66
N SER A 199 -44.18 47.14 -22.82
CA SER A 199 -44.41 45.77 -22.34
C SER A 199 -45.53 45.10 -23.13
N ALA A 200 -45.35 43.83 -23.46
CA ALA A 200 -46.34 42.97 -24.06
C ALA A 200 -46.41 41.66 -23.27
N THR A 201 -47.61 41.14 -23.06
CA THR A 201 -47.81 39.82 -22.42
C THR A 201 -48.02 38.81 -23.54
N LEU A 202 -47.23 37.74 -23.58
CA LEU A 202 -47.32 36.71 -24.63
C LEU A 202 -47.78 35.36 -24.09
N PRO A 203 -49.07 35.20 -23.77
CA PRO A 203 -49.57 33.90 -23.35
C PRO A 203 -49.32 32.89 -24.47
N ASN A 204 -48.64 31.79 -24.12
CA ASN A 204 -48.36 30.63 -24.99
C ASN A 204 -47.32 30.81 -26.10
N VAL A 205 -46.54 31.90 -26.13
CA VAL A 205 -45.39 31.99 -27.05
C VAL A 205 -44.15 31.48 -26.34
N THR A 206 -43.46 30.49 -26.92
CA THR A 206 -42.20 29.98 -26.36
C THR A 206 -40.98 30.73 -26.91
N LEU A 207 -39.79 30.49 -26.34
CA LEU A 207 -38.54 31.05 -26.88
C LEU A 207 -38.28 30.59 -28.32
N VAL A 208 -38.67 29.34 -28.64
CA VAL A 208 -38.53 28.76 -29.98
C VAL A 208 -39.46 29.46 -30.97
N ASP A 209 -40.71 29.73 -30.57
CA ASP A 209 -41.66 30.44 -31.42
C ASP A 209 -41.22 31.88 -31.68
N LEU A 210 -40.65 32.55 -30.67
CA LEU A 210 -40.07 33.88 -30.81
C LEU A 210 -38.89 33.88 -31.78
N ALA A 211 -37.92 32.97 -31.62
CA ALA A 211 -36.76 32.87 -32.52
C ALA A 211 -37.21 32.61 -33.97
N ARG A 212 -38.17 31.70 -34.17
CA ARG A 212 -38.75 31.39 -35.49
C ARG A 212 -39.44 32.61 -36.10
N ALA A 213 -40.21 33.37 -35.32
CA ALA A 213 -40.86 34.60 -35.78
C ALA A 213 -39.83 35.69 -36.14
N LEU A 214 -38.68 35.69 -35.47
CA LEU A 214 -37.56 36.56 -35.80
C LEU A 214 -36.70 36.05 -36.97
N GLY A 215 -37.05 34.92 -37.59
CA GLY A 215 -36.27 34.33 -38.68
C GLY A 215 -34.89 33.82 -38.26
N LEU A 216 -34.70 33.53 -36.97
CA LEU A 216 -33.44 33.03 -36.42
C LEU A 216 -33.46 31.52 -36.34
N GLU A 217 -32.38 30.88 -36.80
CA GLU A 217 -32.15 29.46 -36.58
C GLU A 217 -31.58 29.27 -35.17
N LEU A 218 -32.31 28.55 -34.31
CA LEU A 218 -31.77 28.14 -33.02
C LEU A 218 -30.75 27.01 -33.26
N PRO A 219 -29.61 27.02 -32.53
CA PRO A 219 -28.67 25.91 -32.59
C PRO A 219 -29.37 24.60 -32.20
N THR A 220 -28.85 23.46 -32.68
CA THR A 220 -29.35 22.14 -32.29
C THR A 220 -29.03 21.90 -30.82
N LEU A 221 -30.05 21.88 -29.97
CA LEU A 221 -29.92 21.75 -28.53
C LEU A 221 -30.56 20.45 -28.03
N PRO A 222 -30.10 19.91 -26.89
CA PRO A 222 -30.88 18.93 -26.14
C PRO A 222 -32.24 19.52 -25.76
N PRO A 223 -33.26 18.69 -25.46
CA PRO A 223 -34.63 19.12 -25.17
C PRO A 223 -34.73 19.85 -23.82
N LEU A 224 -34.23 21.09 -23.77
CA LEU A 224 -34.21 21.93 -22.59
C LEU A 224 -35.65 22.39 -22.28
N PRO A 225 -36.20 22.07 -21.09
CA PRO A 225 -37.56 22.49 -20.69
C PRO A 225 -37.78 24.01 -20.76
N LEU A 226 -36.71 24.77 -20.57
CA LEU A 226 -36.69 26.23 -20.67
C LEU A 226 -37.14 26.74 -22.04
N LEU A 227 -36.82 26.01 -23.12
CA LEU A 227 -37.19 26.41 -24.48
C LEU A 227 -38.70 26.31 -24.72
N ALA A 228 -39.38 25.43 -23.99
CA ALA A 228 -40.83 25.25 -24.04
C ALA A 228 -41.58 26.10 -23.01
N THR A 229 -40.88 26.90 -22.20
CA THR A 229 -41.51 27.74 -21.19
C THR A 229 -42.24 28.91 -21.87
N PRO A 230 -43.55 29.11 -21.63
CA PRO A 230 -44.29 30.25 -22.17
C PRO A 230 -43.73 31.58 -21.66
N LEU A 231 -43.53 32.54 -22.56
CA LEU A 231 -43.02 33.86 -22.23
C LEU A 231 -44.13 34.74 -21.67
N GLU A 232 -44.27 34.78 -20.34
CA GLU A 232 -45.36 35.52 -19.70
C GLU A 232 -45.31 37.04 -19.99
N ALA A 233 -44.12 37.63 -20.06
CA ALA A 233 -43.95 39.05 -20.38
C ALA A 233 -42.69 39.32 -21.22
N ILE A 234 -42.87 40.07 -22.30
CA ILE A 234 -41.82 40.65 -23.13
C ILE A 234 -41.78 42.16 -22.90
N ARG A 235 -40.59 42.71 -22.75
CA ARG A 235 -40.29 44.14 -22.74
C ARG A 235 -39.52 44.49 -24.01
N ILE A 236 -40.13 45.30 -24.87
CA ILE A 236 -39.49 45.93 -26.01
C ILE A 236 -39.01 47.30 -25.54
N ILE A 237 -37.70 47.53 -25.60
CA ILE A 237 -37.08 48.78 -25.18
C ILE A 237 -36.66 49.53 -26.46
N LEU A 238 -37.11 50.77 -26.56
CA LEU A 238 -36.87 51.64 -27.70
C LEU A 238 -35.86 52.72 -27.30
N GLU A 239 -34.57 52.42 -27.47
CA GLU A 239 -33.45 53.39 -27.47
C GLU A 239 -32.69 53.19 -28.81
N PRO A 240 -31.65 53.95 -29.25
CA PRO A 240 -31.38 54.15 -30.69
C PRO A 240 -31.24 52.87 -31.55
N ALA A 241 -30.92 51.72 -30.95
CA ALA A 241 -31.19 50.40 -31.49
C ALA A 241 -32.29 49.66 -30.70
N ILE A 242 -33.28 49.12 -31.40
CA ILE A 242 -34.41 48.38 -30.81
C ILE A 242 -33.90 47.11 -30.14
N ARG A 243 -34.35 46.84 -28.92
CA ARG A 243 -34.05 45.60 -28.19
C ARG A 243 -35.34 44.96 -27.70
N LEU A 244 -35.50 43.67 -27.94
CA LEU A 244 -36.49 42.85 -27.24
C LEU A 244 -35.80 42.18 -26.06
N SER A 245 -36.47 42.14 -24.92
CA SER A 245 -36.02 41.39 -23.77
C SER A 245 -37.21 40.81 -23.02
N GLY A 246 -36.98 39.82 -22.17
CA GLY A 246 -38.02 39.35 -21.27
C GLY A 246 -37.41 38.54 -20.15
N ARG A 247 -38.16 38.41 -19.06
CA ARG A 247 -37.76 37.67 -17.87
C ARG A 247 -38.94 36.84 -17.40
N VAL A 248 -38.75 35.54 -17.36
CA VAL A 248 -39.78 34.55 -17.04
C VAL A 248 -39.31 33.70 -15.87
N PRO A 249 -39.99 33.72 -14.73
CA PRO A 249 -39.65 32.83 -13.62
C PRO A 249 -39.93 31.37 -14.02
N VAL A 250 -38.98 30.48 -13.73
CA VAL A 250 -39.10 29.04 -13.96
C VAL A 250 -39.01 28.33 -12.63
N SER A 251 -40.13 27.73 -12.21
CA SER A 251 -40.27 27.08 -10.90
C SER A 251 -39.16 26.05 -10.67
N GLY A 252 -38.46 26.16 -9.54
CA GLY A 252 -37.42 25.22 -9.12
C GLY A 252 -36.07 25.33 -9.86
N ILE A 253 -35.94 26.25 -10.83
CA ILE A 253 -34.72 26.43 -11.62
C ILE A 253 -34.17 27.86 -11.47
N GLY A 254 -35.02 28.88 -11.61
CA GLY A 254 -34.59 30.28 -11.56
C GLY A 254 -35.44 31.21 -12.43
N ALA A 255 -34.81 32.06 -13.23
CA ALA A 255 -35.48 32.89 -14.21
C ALA A 255 -34.80 32.78 -15.58
N LEU A 256 -35.59 32.53 -16.63
CA LEU A 256 -35.17 32.62 -18.02
C LEU A 256 -35.23 34.08 -18.44
N VAL A 257 -34.09 34.62 -18.85
CA VAL A 257 -33.95 35.99 -19.32
C VAL A 257 -33.49 35.93 -20.76
N PHE A 258 -34.22 36.54 -21.69
CA PHE A 258 -33.79 36.57 -23.09
C PHE A 258 -33.63 38.01 -23.57
N VAL A 259 -32.84 38.15 -24.62
CA VAL A 259 -32.63 39.38 -25.37
C VAL A 259 -32.56 39.06 -26.87
N ALA A 260 -33.18 39.88 -27.70
CA ALA A 260 -32.92 39.94 -29.12
C ALA A 260 -32.58 41.38 -29.49
N ALA A 261 -31.38 41.60 -30.01
CA ALA A 261 -30.84 42.92 -30.30
C ALA A 261 -30.02 42.90 -31.59
N GLU A 262 -29.91 44.05 -32.23
CA GLU A 262 -28.98 44.24 -33.33
C GLU A 262 -27.57 44.46 -32.77
N VAL A 263 -26.62 43.60 -33.18
CA VAL A 263 -25.20 43.71 -32.87
C VAL A 263 -24.42 43.59 -34.18
N ASP A 264 -23.58 44.58 -34.47
CA ASP A 264 -22.79 44.66 -35.71
C ASP A 264 -23.61 44.48 -37.01
N GLY A 265 -24.85 44.98 -37.03
CA GLY A 265 -25.76 44.91 -38.18
C GLY A 265 -26.46 43.56 -38.36
N ARG A 266 -26.32 42.63 -37.41
CA ARG A 266 -27.00 41.33 -37.40
C ARG A 266 -27.94 41.22 -36.22
N LEU A 267 -29.04 40.48 -36.40
CA LEU A 267 -29.96 40.18 -35.30
C LEU A 267 -29.40 39.00 -34.50
N VAL A 268 -29.02 39.26 -33.26
CA VAL A 268 -28.56 38.23 -32.33
C VAL A 268 -29.61 38.04 -31.25
N MET A 269 -30.03 36.80 -31.06
CA MET A 269 -30.88 36.42 -29.93
C MET A 269 -30.08 35.58 -28.95
N ALA A 270 -30.25 35.88 -27.68
CA ALA A 270 -29.70 35.09 -26.60
C ALA A 270 -30.70 34.88 -25.47
N ALA A 271 -30.58 33.76 -24.79
CA ALA A 271 -31.34 33.46 -23.59
C ALA A 271 -30.40 32.94 -22.50
N GLY A 272 -30.41 33.62 -21.36
CA GLY A 272 -29.69 33.27 -20.16
C GLY A 272 -30.61 32.65 -19.11
N LEU A 273 -30.14 31.61 -18.40
CA LEU A 273 -30.76 31.15 -17.17
C LEU A 273 -30.08 31.81 -15.97
N GLU A 274 -30.82 32.58 -15.19
CA GLU A 274 -30.37 33.07 -13.88
C GLU A 274 -30.89 32.12 -12.80
N THR A 275 -29.99 31.37 -12.17
CA THR A 275 -30.35 30.31 -11.23
C THR A 275 -30.84 30.85 -9.89
N SER A 276 -31.84 30.21 -9.29
CA SER A 276 -32.26 30.49 -7.91
C SER A 276 -31.34 29.83 -6.87
N PRO A 277 -31.32 30.30 -5.61
CA PRO A 277 -30.71 29.54 -4.52
C PRO A 277 -31.26 28.11 -4.47
N GLY A 278 -30.37 27.11 -4.39
CA GLY A 278 -30.73 25.69 -4.40
C GLY A 278 -30.92 25.05 -5.79
N PHE A 279 -30.52 25.73 -6.86
CA PHE A 279 -30.49 25.16 -8.21
C PHE A 279 -29.78 23.80 -8.25
N ARG A 280 -30.34 22.89 -9.06
CA ARG A 280 -29.71 21.61 -9.40
C ARG A 280 -29.71 21.38 -10.91
N PHE A 281 -28.57 20.95 -11.44
CA PHE A 281 -28.41 20.57 -12.85
C PHE A 281 -29.39 19.46 -13.23
N GLY A 282 -29.66 18.50 -12.34
CA GLY A 282 -30.67 17.47 -12.55
C GLY A 282 -32.11 18.00 -12.70
N ASN A 283 -32.41 19.18 -12.14
CA ASN A 283 -33.72 19.84 -12.33
C ASN A 283 -33.84 20.47 -13.72
N LEU A 284 -32.72 20.80 -14.38
CA LEU A 284 -32.72 21.29 -15.74
C LEU A 284 -32.89 20.13 -16.74
N LEU A 285 -32.06 19.09 -16.61
CA LEU A 285 -32.09 17.89 -17.43
C LEU A 285 -31.62 16.69 -16.60
N PRO A 286 -32.36 15.56 -16.58
CA PRO A 286 -31.94 14.38 -15.82
C PRO A 286 -30.51 13.86 -16.15
N PRO A 287 -30.04 13.85 -17.42
CA PRO A 287 -28.66 13.49 -17.74
C PRO A 287 -27.58 14.38 -17.11
N LEU A 288 -27.92 15.60 -16.69
CA LEU A 288 -26.99 16.52 -16.02
C LEU A 288 -26.95 16.32 -14.50
N ALA A 289 -27.78 15.45 -13.91
CA ALA A 289 -27.77 15.17 -12.48
C ALA A 289 -26.39 14.80 -11.90
N PRO A 290 -25.47 14.13 -12.61
CA PRO A 290 -24.12 13.89 -12.10
C PRO A 290 -23.35 15.17 -11.74
N LEU A 291 -23.62 16.30 -12.42
CA LEU A 291 -23.01 17.60 -12.10
C LEU A 291 -23.47 18.15 -10.74
N ASP A 292 -24.56 17.65 -10.18
CA ASP A 292 -25.02 18.07 -8.85
C ASP A 292 -24.01 17.71 -7.75
N GLN A 293 -23.16 16.70 -7.99
CA GLN A 293 -22.07 16.33 -7.07
C GLN A 293 -20.94 17.38 -7.04
N LEU A 294 -20.84 18.20 -8.10
CA LEU A 294 -19.81 19.23 -8.25
C LEU A 294 -20.31 20.63 -7.83
N GLN A 295 -21.51 20.76 -7.27
CA GLN A 295 -22.06 22.07 -6.86
C GLN A 295 -21.22 22.79 -5.81
N SER A 296 -20.48 22.06 -4.98
CA SER A 296 -19.57 22.69 -4.01
C SER A 296 -18.39 23.38 -4.69
N VAL A 297 -18.03 22.96 -5.90
CA VAL A 297 -16.86 23.48 -6.63
C VAL A 297 -17.24 24.30 -7.87
N LEU A 298 -18.51 24.30 -8.30
CA LEU A 298 -18.97 25.08 -9.44
C LEU A 298 -19.78 26.29 -8.97
N ARG A 299 -19.19 27.48 -9.09
CA ARG A 299 -19.88 28.75 -8.90
C ARG A 299 -20.43 29.23 -10.23
N LEU A 300 -21.72 29.03 -10.44
CA LEU A 300 -22.38 29.44 -11.69
C LEU A 300 -22.39 30.95 -11.85
N GLY A 301 -22.10 31.40 -13.08
CA GLY A 301 -22.18 32.80 -13.46
C GLY A 301 -23.62 33.30 -13.50
N ILE A 302 -23.77 34.59 -13.76
CA ILE A 302 -25.06 35.19 -14.09
C ILE A 302 -24.92 35.67 -15.53
N PRO A 303 -25.69 35.19 -16.52
CA PRO A 303 -26.48 33.95 -16.46
C PRO A 303 -25.59 32.72 -16.33
N ALA A 304 -26.12 31.65 -15.75
CA ALA A 304 -25.44 30.38 -15.54
C ALA A 304 -25.37 29.55 -16.82
N LEU A 305 -26.45 29.56 -17.60
CA LEU A 305 -26.55 28.96 -18.93
C LEU A 305 -26.81 30.10 -19.92
N LEU A 306 -26.00 30.23 -20.96
CA LEU A 306 -26.20 31.18 -22.05
C LEU A 306 -26.42 30.43 -23.36
N LEU A 307 -27.57 30.64 -23.97
CA LEU A 307 -27.90 30.26 -25.33
C LEU A 307 -27.77 31.48 -26.22
N ALA A 308 -27.03 31.41 -27.33
CA ALA A 308 -26.99 32.46 -28.34
C ALA A 308 -27.07 31.89 -29.77
N THR A 309 -27.62 32.68 -30.69
CA THR A 309 -27.76 32.31 -32.11
C THR A 309 -26.49 32.57 -32.93
N GLU A 310 -25.68 33.56 -32.54
CA GLU A 310 -24.42 33.90 -33.20
C GLU A 310 -23.32 34.24 -32.18
N ASP A 311 -22.06 34.17 -32.62
CA ASP A 311 -20.91 34.65 -31.88
C ASP A 311 -20.91 36.17 -31.82
N THR A 312 -20.78 36.75 -30.62
CA THR A 312 -20.64 38.19 -30.44
C THR A 312 -19.82 38.52 -29.19
N ALA A 313 -18.96 39.53 -29.30
CA ALA A 313 -18.17 40.00 -28.17
C ALA A 313 -18.96 40.93 -27.24
N GLN A 314 -20.04 41.57 -27.73
CA GLN A 314 -20.74 42.64 -27.04
C GLN A 314 -22.25 42.49 -27.08
N LEU A 315 -22.77 41.40 -26.52
CA LEU A 315 -24.21 41.23 -26.37
C LEU A 315 -24.74 42.05 -25.18
N PRO A 316 -25.69 42.99 -25.39
CA PRO A 316 -26.38 43.64 -24.30
C PRO A 316 -27.30 42.64 -23.59
N TYR A 317 -27.12 42.44 -22.29
CA TYR A 317 -27.88 41.51 -21.47
C TYR A 317 -28.51 42.23 -20.27
N PRO A 318 -29.83 42.09 -20.03
CA PRO A 318 -30.50 42.79 -18.95
C PRO A 318 -30.19 42.14 -17.59
N THR A 319 -30.05 42.96 -16.55
CA THR A 319 -29.83 42.54 -15.16
C THR A 319 -31.15 42.47 -14.40
N ALA A 320 -31.14 41.81 -13.23
CA ALA A 320 -32.32 41.73 -12.36
C ALA A 320 -32.84 43.10 -11.88
N GLU A 321 -31.94 44.09 -11.76
CA GLU A 321 -32.25 45.46 -11.34
C GLU A 321 -32.85 46.33 -12.47
N GLY A 322 -32.87 45.80 -13.71
CA GLY A 322 -33.37 46.51 -14.88
C GLY A 322 -32.31 47.28 -15.66
N ASP A 323 -31.07 47.30 -15.18
CA ASP A 323 -29.90 47.81 -15.89
C ASP A 323 -29.39 46.83 -16.95
N TRP A 324 -28.46 47.28 -17.79
CA TRP A 324 -27.85 46.47 -18.84
C TRP A 324 -26.36 46.28 -18.59
N ARG A 325 -25.87 45.09 -18.93
CA ARG A 325 -24.43 44.79 -19.01
C ARG A 325 -24.10 44.17 -20.35
N THR A 326 -22.83 44.22 -20.72
CA THR A 326 -22.34 43.60 -21.94
C THR A 326 -21.71 42.25 -21.61
N LEU A 327 -22.08 41.20 -22.33
CA LEU A 327 -21.52 39.86 -22.18
C LEU A 327 -21.00 39.34 -23.52
N PRO A 328 -19.87 38.62 -23.55
CA PRO A 328 -19.52 37.82 -24.71
C PRO A 328 -20.47 36.62 -24.82
N ALA A 329 -20.87 36.27 -26.03
CA ALA A 329 -21.70 35.11 -26.30
C ALA A 329 -21.11 34.32 -27.49
N LYS A 330 -21.14 33.00 -27.39
CA LYS A 330 -20.83 32.10 -28.50
C LYS A 330 -22.12 31.44 -28.98
N ALA A 331 -22.23 31.21 -30.28
CA ALA A 331 -23.32 30.48 -30.90
C ALA A 331 -23.43 29.08 -30.27
N GLY A 332 -24.64 28.68 -29.88
CA GLY A 332 -24.89 27.46 -29.12
C GLY A 332 -25.37 27.73 -27.70
N ALA A 333 -25.47 26.66 -26.90
CA ALA A 333 -25.74 26.77 -25.47
C ALA A 333 -24.50 26.38 -24.68
N SER A 334 -24.19 27.13 -23.62
CA SER A 334 -23.06 26.84 -22.75
C SER A 334 -23.36 27.22 -21.30
N PHE A 335 -22.87 26.41 -20.36
CA PHE A 335 -22.76 26.86 -18.98
C PHE A 335 -21.48 27.67 -18.80
N GLN A 336 -21.57 28.71 -17.99
CA GLN A 336 -20.46 29.58 -17.67
C GLN A 336 -20.43 29.88 -16.17
N GLY A 337 -19.23 30.05 -15.63
CA GLY A 337 -19.02 30.29 -14.21
C GLY A 337 -17.56 30.18 -13.82
N GLU A 338 -17.33 29.96 -12.54
CA GLU A 338 -16.03 29.77 -11.93
C GLU A 338 -15.97 28.37 -11.30
N LEU A 339 -14.92 27.61 -11.62
CA LEU A 339 -14.55 26.37 -10.96
C LEU A 339 -13.70 26.77 -9.76
N LEU A 340 -14.28 26.68 -8.57
CA LEU A 340 -13.58 26.85 -7.31
C LEU A 340 -12.56 25.72 -7.19
N LEU A 341 -11.30 26.09 -6.91
CA LEU A 341 -10.21 25.14 -6.76
C LEU A 341 -10.13 24.64 -5.30
N ASP A 342 -11.27 24.20 -4.77
CA ASP A 342 -11.45 23.76 -3.38
C ASP A 342 -12.29 22.47 -3.37
N GLY A 343 -11.75 21.37 -2.86
CA GLY A 343 -12.31 20.03 -2.93
C GLY A 343 -11.88 19.22 -4.17
N PHE A 344 -12.01 17.89 -4.05
CA PHE A 344 -11.77 16.91 -5.12
C PHE A 344 -10.34 16.94 -5.71
N GLY A 345 -9.32 17.33 -4.95
CA GLY A 345 -7.94 17.45 -5.45
C GLY A 345 -7.63 18.74 -6.17
N LEU A 346 -8.58 19.68 -6.25
CA LEU A 346 -8.36 20.97 -6.90
C LEU A 346 -7.55 21.93 -6.03
N GLU A 347 -7.46 21.67 -4.71
CA GLU A 347 -6.63 22.42 -3.76
C GLU A 347 -5.16 22.41 -4.17
N ALA A 348 -4.69 21.28 -4.73
CA ALA A 348 -3.33 21.17 -5.24
C ALA A 348 -3.10 22.05 -6.48
N VAL A 349 -4.12 22.18 -7.33
CA VAL A 349 -4.11 23.10 -8.47
C VAL A 349 -4.19 24.55 -7.99
N ALA A 350 -4.99 24.85 -6.96
CA ALA A 350 -5.07 26.17 -6.33
C ALA A 350 -3.71 26.60 -5.78
N ALA A 351 -3.07 25.71 -5.03
CA ALA A 351 -1.74 25.93 -4.46
C ALA A 351 -0.67 26.13 -5.54
N LEU A 352 -0.75 25.39 -6.65
CA LEU A 352 0.17 25.55 -7.78
C LEU A 352 -0.04 26.88 -8.51
N LEU A 353 -1.29 27.23 -8.83
CA LEU A 353 -1.60 28.42 -9.62
C LEU A 353 -1.66 29.71 -8.79
N ASN A 354 -1.70 29.60 -7.47
CA ASN A 354 -1.98 30.69 -6.53
C ASN A 354 -3.28 31.43 -6.90
N MET A 355 -4.33 30.64 -7.17
CA MET A 355 -5.67 31.11 -7.56
C MET A 355 -6.73 30.26 -6.86
N ASP A 356 -7.82 30.88 -6.43
CA ASP A 356 -8.91 30.17 -5.74
C ASP A 356 -9.99 29.65 -6.71
N ALA A 357 -10.00 30.13 -7.96
CA ALA A 357 -10.99 29.73 -8.96
C ALA A 357 -10.50 29.92 -10.40
N LEU A 358 -11.02 29.11 -11.33
CA LEU A 358 -10.79 29.22 -12.78
C LEU A 358 -12.09 29.45 -13.54
N PRO A 359 -12.16 30.36 -14.53
CA PRO A 359 -13.34 30.49 -15.37
C PRO A 359 -13.53 29.22 -16.22
N PHE A 360 -14.75 28.69 -16.26
CA PHE A 360 -15.11 27.57 -17.13
C PHE A 360 -16.16 27.98 -18.15
N HIS A 361 -16.15 27.26 -19.28
CA HIS A 361 -17.18 27.36 -20.31
C HIS A 361 -17.50 25.96 -20.82
N ILE A 362 -18.68 25.43 -20.46
CA ILE A 362 -19.10 24.07 -20.80
C ILE A 362 -20.11 24.15 -21.95
N PRO A 363 -19.73 23.83 -23.20
CA PRO A 363 -20.69 23.74 -24.29
C PRO A 363 -21.67 22.59 -24.06
N LEU A 364 -22.97 22.82 -24.27
CA LEU A 364 -24.00 21.79 -24.27
C LEU A 364 -24.08 21.16 -25.65
N ALA A 365 -23.49 19.97 -25.79
CA ALA A 365 -23.63 19.14 -26.98
C ALA A 365 -24.99 18.43 -27.03
N PRO A 366 -25.44 17.94 -28.21
CA PRO A 366 -26.65 17.12 -28.33
C PRO A 366 -26.57 15.81 -27.52
N GLU A 367 -25.37 15.25 -27.38
CA GLU A 367 -25.09 14.06 -26.58
C GLU A 367 -24.43 14.47 -25.26
N LEU A 368 -25.14 14.25 -24.15
CA LEU A 368 -24.71 14.68 -22.81
C LEU A 368 -23.86 13.62 -22.07
N ALA A 369 -23.60 12.47 -22.70
CA ALA A 369 -22.92 11.34 -22.06
C ALA A 369 -21.45 11.62 -21.75
N ASP A 370 -20.78 12.47 -22.54
CA ASP A 370 -19.35 12.79 -22.41
C ASP A 370 -19.11 14.24 -21.96
N LEU A 371 -19.97 14.75 -21.08
CA LEU A 371 -19.84 16.14 -20.62
C LEU A 371 -18.51 16.32 -19.85
N LYS A 372 -17.61 17.11 -20.43
CA LYS A 372 -16.34 17.50 -19.83
C LYS A 372 -16.40 18.97 -19.43
N ILE A 373 -16.06 19.26 -18.18
CA ILE A 373 -15.92 20.64 -17.71
C ILE A 373 -14.48 21.05 -17.92
N ALA A 374 -14.20 21.82 -18.97
CA ALA A 374 -12.88 22.41 -19.18
C ALA A 374 -12.85 23.84 -18.61
N ALA A 375 -11.98 24.07 -17.65
CA ALA A 375 -11.56 25.39 -17.21
C ALA A 375 -10.14 25.62 -17.73
N SER A 376 -9.92 26.69 -18.49
CA SER A 376 -8.62 26.94 -19.11
C SER A 376 -8.04 28.27 -18.62
N LEU A 377 -6.75 28.25 -18.38
CA LEU A 377 -5.95 29.39 -18.01
C LEU A 377 -4.92 29.62 -19.12
N PRO A 378 -5.21 30.49 -20.09
CA PRO A 378 -4.35 30.70 -21.26
C PRO A 378 -3.09 31.51 -20.94
N MET A 379 -2.91 31.96 -19.70
CA MET A 379 -1.80 32.81 -19.28
C MET A 379 -0.69 32.00 -18.60
N ARG A 380 0.55 32.43 -18.85
CA ARG A 380 1.74 31.93 -18.18
C ARG A 380 1.81 32.47 -16.75
N ILE A 381 1.84 31.59 -15.75
CA ILE A 381 1.90 31.93 -14.33
C ILE A 381 3.21 31.41 -13.72
N GLN A 382 3.85 32.25 -12.90
CA GLN A 382 5.01 31.85 -12.11
C GLN A 382 4.53 31.22 -10.80
N ALA A 383 4.27 29.90 -10.84
CA ALA A 383 3.80 29.10 -9.70
C ALA A 383 4.77 29.13 -8.51
N VAL A 384 6.07 29.04 -8.78
CA VAL A 384 7.13 29.24 -7.78
C VAL A 384 8.11 30.27 -8.33
N PRO A 385 8.25 31.46 -7.69
CA PRO A 385 9.16 32.50 -8.13
C PRO A 385 10.57 31.99 -8.43
N GLY A 386 11.02 32.15 -9.67
CA GLY A 386 12.35 31.74 -10.15
C GLY A 386 12.55 30.23 -10.38
N VAL A 387 11.58 29.38 -10.06
CA VAL A 387 11.73 27.92 -10.12
C VAL A 387 10.73 27.26 -11.06
N LEU A 388 9.44 27.60 -10.98
CA LEU A 388 8.41 26.89 -11.75
C LEU A 388 7.49 27.90 -12.44
N THR A 389 7.37 27.77 -13.76
CA THR A 389 6.45 28.54 -14.58
C THR A 389 5.50 27.58 -15.28
N VAL A 390 4.20 27.83 -15.19
CA VAL A 390 3.16 26.95 -15.74
C VAL A 390 2.37 27.74 -16.78
N GLU A 391 2.11 27.15 -17.93
CA GLU A 391 1.39 27.76 -19.05
C GLU A 391 0.36 26.79 -19.63
N GLY A 392 -0.74 27.36 -20.15
CA GLY A 392 -1.75 26.60 -20.89
C GLY A 392 -2.45 25.54 -20.03
N VAL A 393 -2.76 25.86 -18.78
CA VAL A 393 -3.40 24.90 -17.86
C VAL A 393 -4.86 24.74 -18.24
N GLU A 394 -5.26 23.52 -18.57
CA GLU A 394 -6.62 23.10 -18.81
C GLU A 394 -7.02 22.08 -17.74
N VAL A 395 -7.98 22.43 -16.89
CA VAL A 395 -8.59 21.52 -15.91
C VAL A 395 -9.86 20.97 -16.52
N ALA A 396 -9.86 19.68 -16.85
CA ALA A 396 -10.99 18.92 -17.32
C ALA A 396 -11.59 18.07 -16.19
N LEU A 397 -12.87 18.25 -15.89
CA LEU A 397 -13.64 17.36 -15.01
C LEU A 397 -14.52 16.45 -15.87
N SER A 398 -14.31 15.13 -15.79
CA SER A 398 -15.23 14.12 -16.30
C SER A 398 -16.20 13.74 -15.19
N VAL A 399 -17.49 13.61 -15.47
CA VAL A 399 -18.52 13.49 -14.42
C VAL A 399 -18.90 12.02 -14.11
N GLN A 400 -18.57 11.07 -14.99
CA GLN A 400 -18.85 9.65 -14.79
C GLN A 400 -17.70 8.73 -15.23
N PRO A 401 -16.92 8.16 -14.29
CA PRO A 401 -16.79 8.56 -12.89
C PRO A 401 -16.20 9.97 -12.76
N ILE A 402 -16.37 10.62 -11.61
CA ILE A 402 -15.70 11.91 -11.33
C ILE A 402 -14.20 11.72 -11.47
N ARG A 403 -13.60 12.33 -12.48
CA ARG A 403 -12.15 12.37 -12.70
C ARG A 403 -11.75 13.80 -12.95
N VAL A 404 -10.81 14.29 -12.14
CA VAL A 404 -10.11 15.55 -12.39
C VAL A 404 -8.88 15.22 -13.21
N ALA A 405 -8.77 15.79 -14.40
CA ALA A 405 -7.55 15.79 -15.18
C ALA A 405 -7.17 17.24 -15.41
N ALA A 406 -6.05 17.69 -14.84
CA ALA A 406 -5.43 18.92 -15.31
C ALA A 406 -4.32 18.53 -16.30
N VAL A 407 -4.33 19.17 -17.46
CA VAL A 407 -3.27 19.11 -18.46
C VAL A 407 -2.69 20.52 -18.58
N GLY A 408 -1.40 20.63 -18.75
CA GLY A 408 -0.72 21.91 -18.87
C GLY A 408 0.75 21.68 -19.10
N HIS A 409 1.43 22.72 -19.57
CA HIS A 409 2.87 22.67 -19.75
C HIS A 409 3.52 23.42 -18.60
N ALA A 410 4.48 22.78 -17.96
CA ALA A 410 5.29 23.40 -16.94
C ALA A 410 6.74 23.48 -17.41
N GLU A 411 7.29 24.67 -17.33
CA GLU A 411 8.72 24.93 -17.46
C GLU A 411 9.30 25.02 -16.06
N LEU A 412 10.13 24.05 -15.71
CA LEU A 412 10.85 24.01 -14.45
C LEU A 412 12.28 24.51 -14.70
N ASN A 413 12.66 25.58 -13.99
CA ASN A 413 14.00 26.15 -13.98
C ASN A 413 14.71 25.74 -12.69
N LEU A 414 15.66 24.80 -12.80
CA LEU A 414 16.51 24.40 -11.67
C LEU A 414 17.94 24.82 -11.93
N PHE A 415 18.56 25.48 -10.95
CA PHE A 415 19.97 25.89 -11.01
C PHE A 415 20.33 26.76 -12.24
N GLY A 416 19.37 27.57 -12.72
CA GLY A 416 19.58 28.44 -13.89
C GLY A 416 19.48 27.74 -15.25
N MET A 417 19.05 26.47 -15.29
CA MET A 417 18.79 25.74 -16.52
C MET A 417 17.29 25.46 -16.66
N SER A 418 16.78 25.53 -17.88
CA SER A 418 15.42 25.11 -18.21
C SER A 418 15.41 23.60 -18.46
N LEU A 419 14.51 22.90 -17.78
CA LEU A 419 14.26 21.48 -17.97
C LEU A 419 13.36 21.24 -19.20
N PRO A 420 13.31 20.00 -19.72
CA PRO A 420 12.33 19.62 -20.75
C PRO A 420 10.89 19.90 -20.31
N SER A 421 9.98 20.02 -21.28
CA SER A 421 8.58 20.29 -20.97
C SER A 421 8.01 19.20 -20.06
N LEU A 422 7.34 19.64 -18.99
CA LEU A 422 6.62 18.76 -18.09
C LEU A 422 5.13 18.81 -18.44
N ALA A 423 4.52 17.65 -18.69
CA ALA A 423 3.08 17.51 -18.68
C ALA A 423 2.56 17.48 -17.24
N LEU A 424 1.68 18.42 -16.93
CA LEU A 424 0.87 18.39 -15.72
C LEU A 424 -0.15 17.25 -15.81
N GLY A 425 -0.24 16.45 -14.75
CA GLY A 425 -1.26 15.43 -14.54
C GLY A 425 -1.74 15.46 -13.09
N VAL A 426 -3.03 15.67 -12.87
CA VAL A 426 -3.62 15.48 -11.55
C VAL A 426 -4.10 14.04 -11.45
N GLU A 427 -3.63 13.29 -10.46
CA GLU A 427 -4.17 11.98 -10.12
C GLU A 427 -4.63 11.99 -8.67
N VAL A 428 -5.94 11.99 -8.47
CA VAL A 428 -6.56 11.93 -7.15
C VAL A 428 -6.75 10.46 -6.77
N SER A 429 -5.92 9.94 -5.87
CA SER A 429 -6.02 8.57 -5.37
C SER A 429 -6.18 8.55 -3.84
N GLY A 430 -7.35 8.14 -3.36
CA GLY A 430 -7.63 8.04 -1.92
C GLY A 430 -7.77 9.38 -1.20
N THR A 431 -7.22 9.49 0.02
CA THR A 431 -7.30 10.68 0.90
C THR A 431 -6.10 11.62 0.75
N GLN A 432 -5.11 11.28 -0.09
CA GLN A 432 -3.97 12.15 -0.37
C GLN A 432 -4.08 12.66 -1.79
N GLU A 433 -4.18 13.98 -1.90
CA GLU A 433 -4.20 14.67 -3.16
C GLU A 433 -2.76 14.89 -3.60
N SER A 434 -2.41 14.30 -4.73
CA SER A 434 -1.08 14.43 -5.30
C SER A 434 -1.14 14.93 -6.72
N LEU A 435 -0.44 16.02 -6.97
CA LEU A 435 -0.21 16.55 -8.31
C LEU A 435 1.05 15.92 -8.88
N PHE A 436 0.99 15.34 -10.07
CA PHE A 436 2.15 14.78 -10.76
C PHE A 436 2.50 15.65 -11.97
N LEU A 437 3.74 16.06 -12.09
CA LEU A 437 4.29 16.62 -13.33
C LEU A 437 5.28 15.62 -13.88
N ARG A 438 5.19 15.20 -15.14
CA ARG A 438 6.13 14.25 -15.75
C ARG A 438 6.75 14.83 -17.02
N THR A 439 8.00 14.50 -17.30
CA THR A 439 8.66 14.89 -18.55
C THR A 439 8.03 14.21 -19.76
N ASP A 440 7.81 14.98 -20.83
CA ASP A 440 7.34 14.44 -22.12
C ASP A 440 8.48 13.75 -22.90
N GLU A 441 9.71 14.12 -22.61
CA GLU A 441 10.92 13.65 -23.30
C GLU A 441 12.08 13.43 -22.31
N PRO A 442 13.02 12.51 -22.62
CA PRO A 442 14.20 12.29 -21.80
C PRO A 442 15.06 13.55 -21.68
N TRP A 443 15.60 13.82 -20.49
CA TRP A 443 16.55 14.89 -20.24
C TRP A 443 17.98 14.35 -20.37
N SER A 444 18.59 14.57 -21.53
CA SER A 444 19.95 14.11 -21.78
C SER A 444 21.01 15.00 -21.13
N HIS A 445 21.97 14.36 -20.45
CA HIS A 445 23.16 14.98 -19.86
C HIS A 445 22.86 16.19 -18.93
N PRO A 446 22.02 16.01 -17.90
CA PRO A 446 21.64 17.08 -16.99
C PRO A 446 22.87 17.62 -16.26
N LEU A 447 22.99 18.95 -16.14
CA LEU A 447 24.10 19.60 -15.43
C LEU A 447 25.49 19.25 -16.00
N GLY A 448 25.57 18.77 -17.24
CA GLY A 448 26.81 18.28 -17.85
C GLY A 448 27.29 16.94 -17.27
N LEU A 449 26.46 16.26 -16.48
CA LEU A 449 26.72 14.90 -16.02
C LEU A 449 26.45 13.92 -17.16
N PRO A 450 27.27 12.87 -17.32
CA PRO A 450 27.09 11.85 -18.37
C PRO A 450 26.01 10.85 -17.95
N ILE A 451 24.80 11.32 -17.66
CA ILE A 451 23.63 10.49 -17.33
C ILE A 451 22.44 10.97 -18.16
N ASP A 452 21.49 10.12 -18.49
CA ASP A 452 20.26 10.54 -19.16
C ASP A 452 19.06 10.28 -18.25
N VAL A 453 18.23 11.29 -17.98
CA VAL A 453 17.01 11.10 -17.18
C VAL A 453 15.87 10.73 -18.11
N VAL A 454 15.49 9.46 -18.14
CA VAL A 454 14.46 8.89 -19.04
C VAL A 454 13.06 9.33 -18.61
N GLU A 455 12.84 9.41 -17.31
CA GLU A 455 11.58 9.86 -16.72
C GLU A 455 11.93 10.76 -15.53
N LEU A 456 11.36 11.96 -15.47
CA LEU A 456 11.39 12.81 -14.29
C LEU A 456 9.96 13.18 -13.92
N GLY A 457 9.62 12.94 -12.66
CA GLY A 457 8.33 13.20 -12.06
C GLY A 457 8.47 14.12 -10.85
N LEU A 458 7.60 15.13 -10.72
CA LEU A 458 7.41 15.92 -9.51
C LEU A 458 6.03 15.61 -8.93
N GLN A 459 5.99 15.17 -7.68
CA GLN A 459 4.80 14.95 -6.87
C GLN A 459 4.67 16.09 -5.85
N LEU A 460 3.57 16.84 -5.88
CA LEU A 460 3.22 17.79 -4.82
C LEU A 460 2.17 17.15 -3.91
N SER A 461 2.32 17.24 -2.60
CA SER A 461 1.33 16.72 -1.63
C SER A 461 1.00 17.77 -0.58
N THR A 462 -0.28 17.90 -0.22
CA THR A 462 -0.80 18.84 0.81
C THR A 462 -1.87 18.17 1.67
N PRO A 463 -2.01 18.48 2.98
CA PRO A 463 -1.09 19.16 3.91
C PRO A 463 -0.31 18.18 4.84
N PRO A 464 0.92 18.50 5.32
CA PRO A 464 1.75 19.68 5.02
C PRO A 464 2.35 19.65 3.60
N PRO A 465 2.78 20.79 3.05
CA PRO A 465 3.37 20.85 1.72
C PRO A 465 4.65 19.99 1.68
N ALA A 466 4.62 18.93 0.88
CA ALA A 466 5.75 18.07 0.59
C ALA A 466 5.99 17.99 -0.91
N TYR A 467 7.26 17.94 -1.30
CA TYR A 467 7.72 17.88 -2.69
C TYR A 467 8.43 16.54 -2.89
N GLY A 468 7.90 15.68 -3.75
CA GLY A 468 8.51 14.41 -4.14
C GLY A 468 9.08 14.52 -5.54
N PHE A 469 10.35 14.18 -5.73
CA PHE A 469 10.93 13.95 -7.06
C PHE A 469 11.05 12.45 -7.26
N PHE A 470 10.68 11.94 -8.42
CA PHE A 470 10.91 10.54 -8.78
C PHE A 470 11.30 10.47 -10.25
N GLY A 471 11.89 9.37 -10.66
CA GLY A 471 12.31 9.25 -12.04
C GLY A 471 13.12 8.00 -12.31
N LYS A 472 13.50 7.87 -13.58
CA LYS A 472 14.37 6.83 -14.09
C LYS A 472 15.56 7.49 -14.73
N ILE A 473 16.75 7.12 -14.28
CA ILE A 473 18.01 7.58 -14.85
C ILE A 473 18.62 6.40 -15.58
N LEU A 474 18.97 6.60 -16.84
CA LEU A 474 19.79 5.67 -17.60
C LEU A 474 21.26 5.99 -17.31
N MET A 475 21.97 4.99 -16.81
CA MET A 475 23.41 5.00 -16.59
C MET A 475 23.98 3.90 -17.47
N ARG A 476 24.74 4.28 -18.51
CA ARG A 476 25.11 3.38 -19.64
C ARG A 476 23.89 2.66 -20.25
N SER A 477 23.70 1.38 -19.92
CA SER A 477 22.58 0.53 -20.35
C SER A 477 21.64 0.15 -19.21
N GLN A 478 21.89 0.64 -18.00
CA GLN A 478 21.17 0.26 -16.79
C GLN A 478 20.22 1.37 -16.37
N GLU A 479 18.94 1.02 -16.21
CA GLU A 479 17.93 1.93 -15.69
C GLU A 479 17.96 1.92 -14.15
N LEU A 480 18.02 3.10 -13.54
CA LEU A 480 17.99 3.33 -12.10
C LEU A 480 16.72 4.11 -11.77
N ALA A 481 15.82 3.50 -11.00
CA ALA A 481 14.68 4.23 -10.46
C ALA A 481 15.12 5.00 -9.21
N VAL A 482 14.95 6.31 -9.22
CA VAL A 482 15.31 7.19 -8.11
C VAL A 482 14.08 7.93 -7.61
N ALA A 483 14.03 8.16 -6.30
CA ALA A 483 12.98 8.95 -5.69
C ALA A 483 13.51 9.70 -4.46
N ALA A 484 13.00 10.90 -4.23
CA ALA A 484 13.32 11.74 -3.09
C ALA A 484 12.06 12.49 -2.66
N LYS A 485 11.81 12.64 -1.36
CA LYS A 485 10.73 13.48 -0.84
C LYS A 485 11.30 14.48 0.15
N PHE A 486 10.78 15.69 0.11
CA PHE A 486 11.18 16.82 0.93
C PHE A 486 9.97 17.37 1.67
N VAL A 487 10.14 17.65 2.97
CA VAL A 487 9.18 18.41 3.78
C VAL A 487 9.84 19.74 4.13
N GLY A 488 9.36 20.83 3.54
CA GLY A 488 10.10 22.09 3.52
C GLY A 488 11.43 21.95 2.77
N GLN A 489 12.55 22.23 3.44
CA GLN A 489 13.91 22.14 2.87
C GLN A 489 14.64 20.85 3.28
N ALA A 490 14.03 19.99 4.12
CA ALA A 490 14.66 18.79 4.63
C ALA A 490 14.23 17.56 3.81
N PRO A 491 15.17 16.74 3.31
CA PRO A 491 14.82 15.46 2.71
C PRO A 491 14.23 14.54 3.79
N SER A 492 13.00 14.07 3.58
CA SER A 492 12.33 13.08 4.42
C SER A 492 12.42 11.66 3.86
N MET A 493 12.75 11.52 2.57
CA MET A 493 12.85 10.25 1.89
C MET A 493 13.90 10.31 0.77
N LEU A 494 14.68 9.24 0.62
CA LEU A 494 15.57 8.97 -0.53
C LEU A 494 15.46 7.50 -0.88
N VAL A 495 15.34 7.19 -2.17
CA VAL A 495 15.24 5.83 -2.70
C VAL A 495 16.05 5.74 -3.98
N VAL A 496 16.80 4.64 -4.12
CA VAL A 496 17.47 4.24 -5.35
C VAL A 496 17.20 2.75 -5.54
N GLU A 497 16.72 2.37 -6.71
CA GLU A 497 16.52 0.99 -7.12
C GLU A 497 17.16 0.75 -8.48
N ALA A 498 18.06 -0.23 -8.55
CA ALA A 498 18.77 -0.66 -9.73
C ALA A 498 18.34 -2.10 -10.05
N PRO A 499 17.28 -2.30 -10.87
CA PRO A 499 16.88 -3.65 -11.30
C PRO A 499 17.94 -4.27 -12.21
N GLY A 500 18.31 -5.53 -12.04
CA GLY A 500 19.38 -6.15 -12.82
C GLY A 500 20.78 -5.87 -12.24
N ASP A 501 21.81 -6.03 -13.08
CA ASP A 501 23.21 -6.06 -12.64
C ASP A 501 23.84 -4.66 -12.72
N LEU A 502 24.40 -4.20 -11.59
CA LEU A 502 25.10 -2.92 -11.44
C LEU A 502 26.52 -3.19 -10.94
N THR A 503 27.53 -2.89 -11.75
CA THR A 503 28.94 -3.08 -11.36
C THR A 503 29.54 -1.80 -10.79
N LEU A 504 30.61 -1.93 -9.98
CA LEU A 504 31.30 -0.76 -9.44
C LEU A 504 32.01 0.05 -10.53
N SER A 505 32.53 -0.60 -11.57
CA SER A 505 33.16 0.07 -12.72
C SER A 505 32.11 0.72 -13.60
N ASP A 506 30.87 0.22 -13.69
CA ASP A 506 29.80 0.99 -14.34
C ASP A 506 29.59 2.33 -13.63
N LEU A 507 29.52 2.32 -12.29
CA LEU A 507 29.41 3.54 -11.50
C LEU A 507 30.65 4.45 -11.64
N VAL A 508 31.85 3.89 -11.50
CA VAL A 508 33.08 4.69 -11.51
C VAL A 508 33.40 5.21 -12.91
N ALA A 509 33.24 4.39 -13.94
CA ALA A 509 33.51 4.82 -15.31
C ALA A 509 32.50 5.87 -15.77
N GLU A 510 31.24 5.83 -15.31
CA GLU A 510 30.29 6.89 -15.62
C GLU A 510 30.65 8.21 -14.93
N PHE A 511 30.90 8.20 -13.63
CA PHE A 511 31.13 9.45 -12.88
C PHE A 511 32.55 10.02 -12.99
N ILE A 512 33.55 9.15 -13.18
CA ILE A 512 34.99 9.51 -13.15
C ILE A 512 35.62 9.35 -14.54
N GLY A 513 34.99 8.63 -15.48
CA GLY A 513 35.54 8.40 -16.82
C GLY A 513 36.72 7.41 -16.85
N VAL A 514 36.84 6.55 -15.82
CA VAL A 514 37.95 5.61 -15.67
C VAL A 514 37.43 4.19 -15.52
N ASP A 515 37.82 3.30 -16.43
CA ASP A 515 37.61 1.85 -16.29
C ASP A 515 38.68 1.29 -15.34
N LEU A 516 38.27 0.85 -14.13
CA LEU A 516 39.20 0.56 -13.05
C LEU A 516 39.66 -0.90 -12.96
N ILE A 517 38.93 -1.89 -13.51
CA ILE A 517 39.17 -3.32 -13.22
C ILE A 517 38.90 -4.19 -14.47
N PRO A 518 39.70 -5.25 -14.73
CA PRO A 518 39.34 -6.30 -15.69
C PRO A 518 38.09 -7.07 -15.23
N ASP A 519 37.15 -7.33 -16.16
CA ASP A 519 35.81 -7.90 -15.95
C ASP A 519 35.71 -9.10 -14.98
N PHE A 520 36.78 -9.88 -14.81
CA PHE A 520 36.77 -11.12 -14.01
C PHE A 520 36.80 -10.90 -12.48
N PHE A 521 37.25 -9.73 -12.00
CA PHE A 521 37.41 -9.44 -10.57
C PHE A 521 36.39 -8.43 -10.04
N GLU A 522 35.28 -8.26 -10.75
CA GLU A 522 34.39 -7.17 -10.46
C GLU A 522 33.18 -7.61 -9.63
N PRO A 523 32.95 -6.99 -8.45
CA PRO A 523 31.71 -7.21 -7.72
C PRO A 523 30.54 -6.56 -8.47
N SER A 524 29.49 -7.33 -8.72
CA SER A 524 28.22 -6.81 -9.23
C SER A 524 27.16 -6.85 -8.13
N PHE A 525 26.28 -5.86 -8.13
CA PHE A 525 25.06 -5.84 -7.34
C PHE A 525 23.88 -6.16 -8.25
N LYS A 526 23.05 -7.10 -7.83
CA LYS A 526 21.85 -7.48 -8.57
C LYS A 526 20.60 -7.06 -7.81
N ASP A 527 19.68 -6.41 -8.52
CA ASP A 527 18.39 -5.94 -7.98
C ASP A 527 18.57 -5.10 -6.70
N LEU A 528 19.53 -4.17 -6.73
CA LEU A 528 19.88 -3.33 -5.59
C LEU A 528 18.75 -2.35 -5.29
N ALA A 529 18.27 -2.30 -4.06
CA ALA A 529 17.33 -1.30 -3.57
C ALA A 529 17.85 -0.69 -2.27
N ILE A 530 17.98 0.62 -2.24
CA ILE A 530 18.39 1.40 -1.09
C ILE A 530 17.30 2.42 -0.81
N TYR A 531 16.81 2.49 0.43
CA TYR A 531 15.96 3.59 0.85
C TYR A 531 16.29 4.11 2.24
N ILE A 532 15.99 5.39 2.45
CA ILE A 532 16.07 6.13 3.70
C ILE A 532 14.75 6.87 3.84
N VAL A 533 13.93 6.53 4.82
CA VAL A 533 12.62 7.15 5.08
C VAL A 533 12.55 7.58 6.53
N LEU A 534 12.50 8.90 6.77
CA LEU A 534 12.55 9.48 8.12
C LEU A 534 11.17 9.56 8.80
N ASN A 535 10.08 9.55 8.02
CA ASN A 535 8.74 9.58 8.57
C ASN A 535 8.43 8.26 9.29
N PRO A 536 8.05 8.26 10.59
CA PRO A 536 7.77 7.04 11.34
C PRO A 536 6.61 6.21 10.78
N LEU A 537 5.67 6.84 10.05
CA LEU A 537 4.53 6.18 9.41
C LEU A 537 4.85 5.60 8.02
N GLY A 538 6.08 5.78 7.52
CA GLY A 538 6.44 5.48 6.14
C GLY A 538 6.06 6.61 5.18
N GLU A 539 6.40 6.43 3.91
CA GLU A 539 6.12 7.40 2.85
C GLU A 539 5.69 6.69 1.57
N THR A 540 4.86 7.36 0.78
CA THR A 540 4.48 6.91 -0.57
C THR A 540 4.96 7.93 -1.59
N ILE A 541 5.59 7.46 -2.66
CA ILE A 541 5.94 8.27 -3.83
C ILE A 541 5.62 7.48 -5.10
N ALA A 542 4.99 8.14 -6.08
CA ALA A 542 4.55 7.51 -7.34
C ALA A 542 3.75 6.19 -7.14
N GLY A 543 2.86 6.16 -6.13
CA GLY A 543 2.03 4.99 -5.81
C GLY A 543 2.75 3.85 -5.06
N ARG A 544 4.06 3.95 -4.82
CA ARG A 544 4.84 2.94 -4.11
C ARG A 544 5.10 3.35 -2.67
N ALA A 545 4.74 2.47 -1.74
CA ALA A 545 4.92 2.68 -0.31
C ALA A 545 6.28 2.16 0.17
N TYR A 546 6.95 2.95 0.99
CA TYR A 546 8.22 2.65 1.63
C TYR A 546 8.08 2.77 3.14
N PRO A 547 8.43 1.73 3.91
CA PRO A 547 8.34 1.78 5.36
C PRO A 547 9.41 2.70 5.95
N SER A 548 9.20 3.14 7.19
CA SER A 548 10.15 3.97 7.92
C SER A 548 11.48 3.24 8.19
N GLY A 549 12.57 4.01 8.24
CA GLY A 549 13.92 3.54 8.50
C GLY A 549 14.85 3.60 7.29
N ILE A 550 16.00 2.92 7.41
CA ILE A 550 16.97 2.74 6.33
C ILE A 550 16.88 1.28 5.91
N ALA A 551 16.91 0.97 4.63
CA ALA A 551 17.15 -0.39 4.18
C ALA A 551 18.00 -0.47 2.92
N ILE A 552 18.71 -1.58 2.81
CA ILE A 552 19.51 -1.99 1.67
C ILE A 552 19.14 -3.43 1.38
N SER A 553 18.74 -3.75 0.15
CA SER A 553 18.49 -5.12 -0.27
C SER A 553 18.99 -5.37 -1.67
N GLY A 554 19.34 -6.62 -1.96
CA GLY A 554 19.78 -7.06 -3.29
C GLY A 554 20.60 -8.33 -3.18
N ALA A 555 21.31 -8.68 -4.25
CA ALA A 555 22.33 -9.70 -4.24
C ALA A 555 23.68 -9.10 -4.62
N ILE A 556 24.77 -9.65 -4.07
CA ILE A 556 26.14 -9.32 -4.45
C ILE A 556 26.70 -10.55 -5.14
N GLU A 557 27.21 -10.39 -6.36
CA GLU A 557 27.94 -11.44 -7.06
C GLU A 557 29.42 -11.09 -7.16
N TYR A 558 30.27 -12.03 -6.78
CA TYR A 558 31.73 -11.87 -6.84
C TYR A 558 32.39 -13.23 -7.04
N LEU A 559 33.24 -13.36 -8.07
CA LEU A 559 33.96 -14.62 -8.39
C LEU A 559 33.01 -15.84 -8.53
N GLY A 560 31.83 -15.64 -9.11
CA GLY A 560 30.80 -16.68 -9.28
C GLY A 560 30.07 -17.08 -7.99
N LEU A 561 30.32 -16.39 -6.89
CA LEU A 561 29.57 -16.53 -5.64
C LEU A 561 28.51 -15.44 -5.57
N SER A 562 27.25 -15.82 -5.37
CA SER A 562 26.14 -14.87 -5.18
C SER A 562 25.65 -14.93 -3.74
N ALA A 563 25.56 -13.77 -3.08
CA ALA A 563 25.07 -13.62 -1.72
C ALA A 563 23.88 -12.64 -1.69
N GLY A 564 22.74 -13.08 -1.17
CA GLY A 564 21.61 -12.20 -0.87
C GLY A 564 21.91 -11.36 0.36
N LEU A 565 21.59 -10.07 0.29
CA LEU A 565 21.74 -9.09 1.35
C LEU A 565 20.39 -8.45 1.64
N ARG A 566 20.02 -8.36 2.91
CA ARG A 566 18.90 -7.54 3.39
C ARG A 566 19.27 -6.89 4.70
N LEU A 567 19.54 -5.61 4.68
CA LEU A 567 19.78 -4.79 5.86
C LEU A 567 18.63 -3.81 6.03
N SER A 568 18.09 -3.68 7.23
CA SER A 568 17.05 -2.72 7.58
C SER A 568 17.27 -2.20 8.99
N ALA A 569 17.34 -0.88 9.16
CA ALA A 569 17.49 -0.22 10.44
C ALA A 569 16.29 0.70 10.70
N LYS A 570 15.59 0.45 11.80
CA LYS A 570 14.51 1.26 12.35
C LYS A 570 14.95 1.84 13.69
N VAL A 571 14.17 2.76 14.25
CA VAL A 571 14.50 3.48 15.50
C VAL A 571 14.75 2.52 16.68
N ASP A 572 14.08 1.37 16.70
CA ASP A 572 14.09 0.40 17.79
C ASP A 572 14.75 -0.94 17.42
N ARG A 573 15.10 -1.16 16.15
CA ARG A 573 15.49 -2.49 15.64
C ARG A 573 16.38 -2.41 14.42
N VAL A 574 17.46 -3.18 14.41
CA VAL A 574 18.30 -3.45 13.24
C VAL A 574 18.15 -4.91 12.85
N VAL A 575 17.81 -5.15 11.59
CA VAL A 575 17.73 -6.47 10.96
C VAL A 575 18.79 -6.51 9.85
N ALA A 576 19.65 -7.54 9.86
CA ALA A 576 20.58 -7.80 8.77
C ALA A 576 20.60 -9.29 8.45
N GLU A 577 20.23 -9.66 7.24
CA GLU A 577 20.27 -11.02 6.73
C GLU A 577 21.26 -11.07 5.56
N VAL A 578 22.21 -11.99 5.65
CA VAL A 578 23.18 -12.28 4.59
C VAL A 578 23.21 -13.78 4.40
N GLY A 579 23.08 -14.26 3.17
CA GLY A 579 23.15 -15.69 2.88
C GLY A 579 23.58 -15.95 1.46
N LEU A 580 24.28 -17.05 1.23
CA LEU A 580 24.57 -17.45 -0.15
C LEU A 580 23.27 -17.87 -0.86
N ILE A 581 23.17 -17.55 -2.15
CA ILE A 581 22.01 -17.90 -2.98
C ILE A 581 22.07 -19.39 -3.37
N ALA A 582 23.29 -19.92 -3.53
CA ALA A 582 23.53 -21.33 -3.80
C ALA A 582 24.68 -21.89 -2.94
N PRO A 583 24.70 -23.20 -2.64
CA PRO A 583 25.82 -23.81 -1.95
C PRO A 583 27.08 -23.77 -2.82
N VAL A 584 28.24 -23.57 -2.20
CA VAL A 584 29.52 -23.59 -2.91
C VAL A 584 30.04 -25.03 -2.90
N ARG A 585 30.29 -25.61 -4.08
CA ARG A 585 30.79 -26.98 -4.22
C ARG A 585 31.91 -27.04 -5.24
N PHE A 586 33.13 -27.29 -4.78
CA PHE A 586 34.31 -27.54 -5.61
C PHE A 586 34.71 -29.02 -5.50
N GLY A 587 33.94 -29.89 -6.15
CA GLY A 587 34.16 -31.35 -6.11
C GLY A 587 34.13 -31.89 -4.69
N SER A 588 35.11 -32.74 -4.34
CA SER A 588 35.35 -33.23 -2.97
C SER A 588 36.31 -32.36 -2.15
N LEU A 589 36.84 -31.28 -2.75
CA LEU A 589 37.84 -30.43 -2.11
C LEU A 589 37.18 -29.49 -1.10
N LEU A 590 36.16 -28.74 -1.51
CA LEU A 590 35.49 -27.73 -0.68
C LEU A 590 33.98 -27.77 -0.91
N GLU A 591 33.20 -27.89 0.16
CA GLU A 591 31.74 -27.69 0.16
C GLU A 591 31.34 -26.74 1.28
N LEU A 592 30.60 -25.68 0.95
CA LEU A 592 30.02 -24.72 1.89
C LEU A 592 28.49 -24.70 1.70
N THR A 593 27.77 -25.24 2.68
CA THR A 593 26.30 -25.37 2.68
C THR A 593 25.70 -24.76 3.95
N GLY A 594 24.37 -24.82 4.07
CA GLY A 594 23.70 -24.61 5.35
C GLY A 594 23.98 -25.73 6.35
N PRO A 595 23.53 -25.56 7.61
CA PRO A 595 23.71 -26.55 8.67
C PRO A 595 23.21 -27.94 8.27
N GLY A 596 23.97 -28.99 8.59
CA GLY A 596 23.60 -30.37 8.29
C GLY A 596 23.71 -30.77 6.82
N GLY A 597 24.33 -29.92 5.97
CA GLY A 597 24.51 -30.22 4.54
C GLY A 597 23.33 -29.79 3.66
N VAL A 598 22.33 -29.12 4.23
CA VAL A 598 21.08 -28.75 3.55
C VAL A 598 21.02 -27.24 3.38
N GLY A 599 20.65 -26.80 2.17
CA GLY A 599 20.49 -25.38 1.85
C GLY A 599 21.81 -24.62 1.82
N THR A 600 21.75 -23.31 2.01
CA THR A 600 22.89 -22.40 1.91
C THR A 600 23.30 -21.85 3.28
N PRO A 601 24.57 -21.47 3.45
CA PRO A 601 25.00 -20.79 4.66
C PRO A 601 24.28 -19.45 4.80
N SER A 602 23.96 -19.08 6.04
CA SER A 602 23.25 -17.84 6.36
C SER A 602 23.71 -17.23 7.68
N LEU A 603 23.59 -15.91 7.75
CA LEU A 603 23.79 -15.07 8.92
C LEU A 603 22.58 -14.14 9.02
N ALA A 604 21.90 -14.15 10.17
CA ALA A 604 20.78 -13.27 10.46
C ALA A 604 21.02 -12.56 11.80
N LEU A 605 20.97 -11.24 11.79
CA LEU A 605 21.00 -10.36 12.95
C LEU A 605 19.63 -9.69 13.06
N ASP A 606 19.06 -9.70 14.26
CA ASP A 606 17.83 -9.02 14.60
C ASP A 606 17.91 -8.53 16.05
N THR A 607 18.21 -7.25 16.25
CA THR A 607 18.41 -6.69 17.59
C THR A 607 17.12 -6.67 18.43
N GLY A 608 15.96 -6.81 17.81
CA GLY A 608 14.64 -6.87 18.47
C GLY A 608 14.18 -8.28 18.84
N ALA A 609 14.89 -9.32 18.39
CA ALA A 609 14.58 -10.71 18.68
C ALA A 609 15.51 -11.29 19.75
N ASN A 610 15.13 -12.45 20.30
CA ASN A 610 16.01 -13.30 21.08
C ASN A 610 15.85 -14.74 20.58
N PRO A 611 16.86 -15.35 19.94
CA PRO A 611 18.23 -14.85 19.78
C PRO A 611 18.35 -13.65 18.81
N GLN A 612 19.36 -12.81 19.05
CA GLN A 612 19.67 -11.63 18.25
C GLN A 612 20.54 -11.96 17.04
N LEU A 613 21.44 -12.93 17.11
CA LEU A 613 22.29 -13.33 15.98
C LEU A 613 22.15 -14.84 15.77
N ILE A 614 21.99 -15.26 14.52
CA ILE A 614 21.97 -16.66 14.10
C ILE A 614 22.96 -16.79 12.94
N LEU A 615 23.96 -17.65 13.12
CA LEU A 615 24.90 -18.08 12.09
C LEU A 615 24.71 -19.57 11.88
N GLY A 616 24.45 -19.97 10.63
CA GLY A 616 24.33 -21.36 10.25
C GLY A 616 25.13 -21.64 8.98
N ALA A 617 26.15 -22.49 9.09
CA ALA A 617 26.94 -22.93 7.96
C ALA A 617 27.50 -24.33 8.19
N ARG A 618 27.86 -25.02 7.12
CA ARG A 618 28.66 -26.24 7.15
C ARG A 618 29.80 -26.09 6.16
N LEU A 619 31.03 -26.28 6.65
CA LEU A 619 32.24 -26.29 5.84
C LEU A 619 32.76 -27.73 5.76
N SER A 620 32.96 -28.22 4.55
CA SER A 620 33.64 -29.49 4.26
C SER A 620 34.89 -29.18 3.46
N LEU A 621 36.07 -29.51 4.00
CA LEU A 621 37.35 -29.33 3.32
C LEU A 621 38.08 -30.68 3.30
N MET A 622 38.24 -31.27 2.13
CA MET A 622 38.90 -32.57 1.93
C MET A 622 38.32 -33.69 2.81
N GLY A 623 37.00 -33.68 3.02
CA GLY A 623 36.30 -34.66 3.87
C GLY A 623 36.28 -34.33 5.36
N LEU A 624 37.00 -33.29 5.81
CA LEU A 624 36.84 -32.73 7.15
C LEU A 624 35.59 -31.88 7.17
N VAL A 625 34.59 -32.32 7.92
CA VAL A 625 33.30 -31.63 8.05
C VAL A 625 33.24 -30.87 9.36
N GLN A 626 32.84 -29.62 9.28
CA GLN A 626 32.53 -28.76 10.41
C GLN A 626 31.15 -28.14 10.22
N ASP A 627 30.21 -28.52 11.08
CA ASP A 627 28.92 -27.82 11.21
C ASP A 627 29.10 -26.68 12.22
N ILE A 628 28.72 -25.46 11.83
CA ILE A 628 28.80 -24.25 12.64
C ILE A 628 27.38 -23.75 12.87
N LYS A 629 26.97 -23.75 14.13
CA LYS A 629 25.75 -23.08 14.58
C LYS A 629 26.10 -22.11 15.70
N GLY A 630 26.10 -20.82 15.38
CA GLY A 630 26.30 -19.73 16.32
C GLY A 630 24.98 -19.04 16.62
N VAL A 631 24.63 -18.88 17.89
CA VAL A 631 23.42 -18.19 18.32
C VAL A 631 23.79 -17.19 19.41
N ALA A 632 23.69 -15.89 19.16
CA ALA A 632 23.87 -14.86 20.19
C ALA A 632 22.52 -14.34 20.66
N GLY A 633 22.33 -14.22 21.97
CA GLY A 633 21.13 -13.64 22.58
C GLY A 633 21.47 -12.82 23.82
N SER A 634 20.45 -12.45 24.59
CA SER A 634 20.62 -11.63 25.80
C SER A 634 21.53 -12.27 26.87
N ASN A 635 21.71 -13.58 26.81
CA ASN A 635 22.40 -14.36 27.85
C ASN A 635 23.81 -14.81 27.42
N GLY A 636 24.29 -14.41 26.24
CA GLY A 636 25.58 -14.81 25.70
C GLY A 636 25.51 -15.40 24.28
N ILE A 637 26.62 -15.96 23.83
CA ILE A 637 26.78 -16.60 22.51
C ILE A 637 26.90 -18.10 22.72
N THR A 638 26.02 -18.89 22.12
CA THR A 638 26.18 -20.34 22.05
C THR A 638 26.77 -20.76 20.71
N ILE A 639 27.78 -21.62 20.73
CA ILE A 639 28.42 -22.18 19.53
C ILE A 639 28.44 -23.70 19.69
N SER A 640 27.81 -24.40 18.76
CA SER A 640 27.94 -25.86 18.66
C SER A 640 28.96 -26.19 17.58
N LEU A 641 29.98 -26.96 17.96
CA LEU A 641 31.06 -27.43 17.10
C LEU A 641 31.01 -28.95 17.02
N LYS A 642 30.77 -29.48 15.81
CA LYS A 642 30.93 -30.91 15.52
C LYS A 642 32.10 -31.10 14.57
N GLN A 643 33.09 -31.88 14.99
CA GLN A 643 34.30 -32.16 14.22
C GLN A 643 34.59 -33.66 14.20
N GLU A 644 34.85 -34.21 13.01
CA GLU A 644 35.29 -35.59 12.82
C GLU A 644 36.64 -35.57 12.08
N VAL A 645 37.72 -35.99 12.75
CA VAL A 645 39.09 -36.07 12.20
C VAL A 645 39.63 -37.48 12.41
N GLY A 646 39.60 -38.30 11.36
CA GLY A 646 40.07 -39.69 11.44
C GLY A 646 39.28 -40.51 12.48
N PRO A 647 39.93 -41.17 13.45
CA PRO A 647 39.25 -41.94 14.50
C PRO A 647 38.72 -41.06 15.65
N VAL A 648 38.91 -39.74 15.60
CA VAL A 648 38.50 -38.82 16.67
C VAL A 648 37.24 -38.09 16.24
N ALA A 649 36.15 -38.26 16.99
CA ALA A 649 34.94 -37.47 16.84
C ALA A 649 34.75 -36.60 18.09
N ILE A 650 34.58 -35.30 17.89
CA ILE A 650 34.39 -34.31 18.96
C ILE A 650 33.10 -33.55 18.68
N MET A 651 32.25 -33.44 19.69
CA MET A 651 31.06 -32.59 19.71
C MET A 651 31.13 -31.70 20.94
N LEU A 652 31.25 -30.39 20.74
CA LEU A 652 31.30 -29.39 21.82
C LEU A 652 30.14 -28.42 21.66
N ASP A 653 29.33 -28.28 22.71
CA ASP A 653 28.36 -27.21 22.86
C ASP A 653 28.95 -26.18 23.82
N SER A 654 29.19 -24.98 23.30
CA SER A 654 29.81 -23.89 24.04
C SER A 654 28.87 -22.73 24.28
N GLU A 655 29.06 -22.05 25.40
CA GLU A 655 28.37 -20.84 25.86
C GLU A 655 29.44 -19.82 26.28
N LEU A 656 29.44 -18.66 25.64
CA LEU A 656 30.26 -17.51 25.95
C LEU A 656 29.36 -16.43 26.59
N GLY A 657 29.53 -16.20 27.88
CA GLY A 657 28.88 -15.12 28.63
C GLY A 657 29.87 -14.01 29.01
N GLU A 658 29.40 -12.99 29.75
CA GLU A 658 30.14 -11.73 30.00
C GLU A 658 31.57 -11.88 30.56
N ASN A 659 31.89 -12.98 31.28
CA ASN A 659 33.23 -13.26 31.79
C ASN A 659 33.53 -14.77 31.88
N ARG A 660 32.80 -15.59 31.13
CA ARG A 660 32.94 -17.05 31.18
C ARG A 660 32.77 -17.65 29.79
N PHE A 661 33.66 -18.55 29.43
CA PHE A 661 33.44 -19.50 28.34
C PHE A 661 33.29 -20.88 28.97
N ARG A 662 32.15 -21.52 28.70
CA ARG A 662 31.89 -22.89 29.10
C ARG A 662 31.65 -23.70 27.83
N ALA A 663 32.29 -24.84 27.70
CA ALA A 663 31.94 -25.79 26.66
C ALA A 663 31.83 -27.19 27.25
N ASP A 664 30.71 -27.84 27.03
CA ASP A 664 30.49 -29.23 27.42
C ASP A 664 30.33 -30.06 26.15
N GLY A 665 30.81 -31.29 26.16
CA GLY A 665 30.77 -32.09 24.96
C GLY A 665 31.22 -33.51 25.14
N THR A 666 31.26 -34.23 24.03
CA THR A 666 31.74 -35.60 23.97
C THR A 666 32.92 -35.70 23.02
N ALA A 667 33.86 -36.57 23.36
CA ALA A 667 34.96 -36.94 22.49
C ALA A 667 35.06 -38.46 22.46
N SER A 668 35.12 -39.06 21.27
CA SER A 668 35.41 -40.49 21.12
C SER A 668 36.68 -40.69 20.30
N PHE A 669 37.55 -41.57 20.77
CA PHE A 669 38.80 -41.92 20.08
C PHE A 669 39.29 -43.32 20.44
N GLN A 670 40.23 -43.86 19.65
CA GLN A 670 40.86 -45.16 19.94
C GLN A 670 42.02 -45.00 20.92
N LEU A 671 42.01 -45.77 22.00
CA LEU A 671 43.14 -45.95 22.90
C LEU A 671 44.02 -47.07 22.37
N ARG A 672 45.25 -46.71 21.98
CA ARG A 672 46.30 -47.66 21.61
C ARG A 672 47.53 -47.45 22.48
N ALA A 673 47.69 -48.28 23.49
CA ALA A 673 48.79 -48.19 24.45
C ALA A 673 49.15 -49.56 25.02
N SER A 674 50.38 -49.73 25.46
CA SER A 674 50.79 -50.88 26.28
C SER A 674 51.14 -50.37 27.67
N ILE A 675 50.50 -50.95 28.70
CA ILE A 675 50.65 -50.58 30.11
C ILE A 675 51.47 -51.67 30.77
N GLY A 676 52.72 -51.39 31.10
CA GLY A 676 53.57 -52.31 31.85
C GLY A 676 55.07 -52.12 31.58
N PRO A 677 55.91 -53.01 32.12
CA PRO A 677 55.53 -54.19 32.91
C PRO A 677 54.89 -53.83 34.26
N ILE A 678 53.75 -54.44 34.58
CA ILE A 678 53.03 -54.19 35.85
C ILE A 678 53.65 -55.03 36.96
N ARG A 679 54.06 -54.37 38.05
CA ARG A 679 54.58 -54.99 39.27
C ARG A 679 53.93 -54.31 40.47
N LEU A 680 53.28 -55.08 41.33
CA LEU A 680 52.58 -54.52 42.50
C LEU A 680 53.51 -54.13 43.65
N PHE A 681 54.75 -54.61 43.62
CA PHE A 681 55.80 -54.24 44.57
C PHE A 681 57.18 -54.40 43.92
N ASP A 682 58.15 -53.61 44.40
CA ASP A 682 59.53 -53.66 43.93
C ASP A 682 60.13 -55.06 44.13
N GLY A 683 60.60 -55.66 43.03
CA GLY A 683 61.17 -57.01 43.02
C GLY A 683 60.16 -58.15 42.86
N GLY A 684 58.85 -57.88 42.83
CA GLY A 684 57.82 -58.89 42.56
C GLY A 684 57.82 -59.40 41.10
N PRO A 685 57.16 -60.54 40.83
CA PRO A 685 57.04 -61.09 39.48
C PRO A 685 56.21 -60.14 38.60
N SER A 686 56.58 -60.03 37.32
CA SER A 686 55.86 -59.20 36.35
C SER A 686 54.49 -59.80 36.06
N LEU A 687 53.42 -59.02 36.24
CA LEU A 687 52.06 -59.38 35.85
C LEU A 687 51.82 -59.24 34.34
N GLY A 688 52.84 -58.82 33.59
CA GLY A 688 52.79 -58.60 32.15
C GLY A 688 52.54 -57.15 31.75
N GLU A 689 52.24 -56.96 30.47
CA GLU A 689 51.84 -55.70 29.85
C GLU A 689 50.39 -55.80 29.40
N ILE A 690 49.53 -54.88 29.85
CA ILE A 690 48.14 -54.75 29.37
C ILE A 690 48.16 -53.95 28.07
N HIS A 691 47.79 -54.59 26.96
CA HIS A 691 47.63 -53.94 25.67
C HIS A 691 46.21 -53.41 25.50
N LEU A 692 46.09 -52.09 25.39
CA LEU A 692 44.85 -51.40 25.07
C LEU A 692 44.77 -51.20 23.57
N ASP A 693 43.72 -51.73 22.95
CA ASP A 693 43.26 -51.39 21.59
C ASP A 693 41.73 -51.36 21.63
N THR A 694 41.19 -50.29 22.22
CA THR A 694 39.76 -50.16 22.50
C THR A 694 39.27 -48.74 22.25
N GLY A 695 37.96 -48.59 22.07
CA GLY A 695 37.32 -47.27 21.99
C GLY A 695 37.21 -46.64 23.38
N PHE A 696 37.43 -45.34 23.44
CA PHE A 696 37.21 -44.53 24.63
C PHE A 696 36.17 -43.46 24.32
N ASP A 697 35.08 -43.50 25.09
CA ASP A 697 34.02 -42.51 25.02
C ASP A 697 34.15 -41.56 26.20
N ALA A 698 34.44 -40.30 25.90
CA ALA A 698 34.73 -39.26 26.87
C ALA A 698 33.64 -38.18 26.88
N VAL A 699 33.38 -37.64 28.07
CA VAL A 699 32.74 -36.35 28.29
C VAL A 699 33.84 -35.34 28.59
N THR A 700 33.85 -34.25 27.84
CA THR A 700 34.81 -33.17 27.97
C THR A 700 34.09 -31.92 28.43
N ALA A 701 34.59 -31.28 29.49
CA ALA A 701 34.11 -29.98 29.94
C ALA A 701 35.29 -28.99 29.96
N ILE A 702 35.06 -27.81 29.40
CA ILE A 702 36.01 -26.72 29.26
C ILE A 702 35.41 -25.53 29.97
N LEU A 703 36.14 -24.98 30.93
CA LEU A 703 35.77 -23.77 31.64
C LEU A 703 36.92 -22.78 31.55
N ALA A 704 36.74 -21.70 30.79
CA ALA A 704 37.66 -20.59 30.77
C ALA A 704 37.03 -19.38 31.48
N THR A 705 37.79 -18.83 32.42
CA THR A 705 37.43 -17.66 33.25
C THR A 705 38.61 -16.69 33.30
N SER A 706 38.47 -15.57 34.02
CA SER A 706 39.59 -14.66 34.30
C SER A 706 40.79 -15.34 34.97
N ASP A 707 40.55 -16.45 35.66
CA ASP A 707 41.56 -17.16 36.45
C ASP A 707 42.29 -18.25 35.63
N GLY A 708 41.97 -18.37 34.34
CA GLY A 708 42.58 -19.32 33.40
C GLY A 708 41.59 -20.30 32.76
N VAL A 709 42.15 -21.24 31.99
CA VAL A 709 41.41 -22.30 31.29
C VAL A 709 41.55 -23.61 32.07
N LYS A 710 40.43 -24.26 32.36
CA LYS A 710 40.37 -25.60 32.94
C LYS A 710 39.69 -26.53 31.96
N VAL A 711 40.38 -27.58 31.55
CA VAL A 711 39.81 -28.67 30.74
C VAL A 711 39.71 -29.89 31.64
N THR A 712 38.54 -30.52 31.70
CA THR A 712 38.34 -31.78 32.40
C THR A 712 37.80 -32.83 31.46
N VAL A 713 38.36 -34.03 31.54
CA VAL A 713 37.94 -35.19 30.75
C VAL A 713 37.57 -36.32 31.71
N GLU A 714 36.41 -36.92 31.51
CA GLU A 714 35.99 -38.17 32.15
C GLU A 714 35.44 -39.11 31.08
N GLY A 715 35.46 -40.42 31.29
CA GLY A 715 35.02 -41.33 30.24
C GLY A 715 35.10 -42.78 30.64
N THR A 716 34.68 -43.65 29.73
CA THR A 716 34.71 -45.09 29.95
C THR A 716 35.34 -45.82 28.76
N PHE A 717 35.97 -46.94 29.04
CA PHE A 717 36.41 -47.90 28.02
C PHE A 717 36.20 -49.33 28.52
N VAL A 718 36.15 -50.27 27.58
CA VAL A 718 35.93 -51.69 27.88
C VAL A 718 37.15 -52.50 27.48
N VAL A 719 37.63 -53.34 28.41
CA VAL A 719 38.75 -54.27 28.19
C VAL A 719 38.35 -55.62 28.78
N ILE A 720 38.23 -56.66 27.94
CA ILE A 720 37.85 -58.02 28.36
C ILE A 720 36.52 -58.04 29.15
N GLY A 721 35.55 -57.22 28.73
CA GLY A 721 34.27 -57.07 29.43
C GLY A 721 34.34 -56.28 30.76
N LEU A 722 35.51 -55.82 31.18
CA LEU A 722 35.66 -54.90 32.31
C LEU A 722 35.35 -53.48 31.84
N HIS A 723 34.35 -52.85 32.47
CA HIS A 723 34.00 -51.45 32.24
C HIS A 723 34.84 -50.56 33.16
N ILE A 724 35.85 -49.90 32.60
CA ILE A 724 36.73 -49.02 33.35
C ILE A 724 36.24 -47.59 33.17
N ALA A 725 35.91 -46.93 34.27
CA ALA A 725 35.53 -45.53 34.30
C ALA A 725 36.69 -44.67 34.81
N LEU A 726 37.10 -43.69 34.01
CA LEU A 726 38.08 -42.69 34.42
C LEU A 726 37.37 -41.58 35.20
N PRO A 727 37.92 -41.15 36.35
CA PRO A 727 37.42 -39.98 37.04
C PRO A 727 37.69 -38.72 36.22
N LYS A 728 37.22 -37.56 36.70
CA LYS A 728 37.51 -36.27 36.08
C LYS A 728 39.00 -35.96 36.19
N ILE A 729 39.69 -36.02 35.06
CA ILE A 729 41.11 -35.68 34.94
C ILE A 729 41.20 -34.24 34.47
N ALA A 730 41.95 -33.41 35.19
CA ALA A 730 42.33 -32.08 34.71
C ALA A 730 43.40 -32.23 33.62
N VAL A 731 43.14 -31.66 32.45
CA VAL A 731 44.03 -31.69 31.29
C VAL A 731 44.59 -30.30 31.07
N ASP A 732 45.90 -30.21 30.82
CA ASP A 732 46.54 -28.94 30.50
C ASP A 732 45.94 -28.32 29.24
N SER A 733 45.67 -27.02 29.28
CA SER A 733 44.92 -26.26 28.27
C SER A 733 45.58 -26.16 26.89
N ASP A 734 46.83 -26.57 26.78
CA ASP A 734 47.76 -26.09 25.75
C ASP A 734 47.62 -26.85 24.41
N ALA A 735 46.86 -27.95 24.39
CA ALA A 735 46.40 -28.58 23.13
C ALA A 735 45.36 -29.68 23.38
N PHE A 736 44.14 -29.52 22.84
CA PHE A 736 43.14 -30.59 22.73
C PHE A 736 43.70 -31.87 22.09
N ALA A 737 44.65 -31.73 21.17
CA ALA A 737 45.33 -32.84 20.52
C ALA A 737 46.10 -33.76 21.50
N ARG A 738 46.41 -33.29 22.72
CA ARG A 738 47.12 -34.07 23.74
C ARG A 738 46.18 -34.77 24.73
N ILE A 739 44.86 -34.63 24.60
CA ILE A 739 43.90 -35.36 25.45
C ILE A 739 44.17 -36.87 25.41
N PRO A 740 44.35 -37.53 24.23
CA PRO A 740 44.65 -38.95 24.20
C PRO A 740 45.94 -39.31 24.95
N GLU A 741 46.99 -38.51 24.79
CA GLU A 741 48.28 -38.71 25.46
C GLU A 741 48.14 -38.58 26.99
N GLN A 742 47.42 -37.57 27.47
CA GLN A 742 47.21 -37.36 28.91
C GLN A 742 46.28 -38.41 29.52
N VAL A 743 45.27 -38.87 28.79
CA VAL A 743 44.42 -40.00 29.21
C VAL A 743 45.24 -41.28 29.30
N ILE A 744 46.05 -41.59 28.28
CA ILE A 744 46.97 -42.75 28.31
C ILE A 744 47.93 -42.63 29.49
N ARG A 745 48.52 -41.45 29.72
CA ARG A 745 49.41 -41.21 30.85
C ARG A 745 48.72 -41.42 32.18
N TYR A 746 47.50 -40.90 32.35
CA TYR A 746 46.72 -41.13 33.56
C TYR A 746 46.45 -42.63 33.78
N ILE A 747 46.09 -43.36 32.72
CA ILE A 747 45.88 -44.80 32.79
C ILE A 747 47.17 -45.53 33.20
N LEU A 748 48.33 -45.11 32.67
CA LEU A 748 49.63 -45.67 33.05
C LEU A 748 49.95 -45.40 34.53
N ASP A 749 49.72 -44.17 34.99
CA ASP A 749 50.04 -43.75 36.37
C ASP A 749 49.10 -44.37 37.42
N HIS A 750 47.89 -44.80 37.02
CA HIS A 750 46.86 -45.39 37.90
C HIS A 750 46.49 -46.82 37.50
N ALA A 751 47.39 -47.53 36.80
CA ALA A 751 47.09 -48.86 36.26
C ALA A 751 46.68 -49.86 37.35
N ASP A 752 47.35 -49.84 38.50
CA ASP A 752 47.07 -50.78 39.59
C ASP A 752 45.65 -50.64 40.15
N ASP A 753 45.14 -49.40 40.22
CA ASP A 753 43.79 -49.09 40.69
C ASP A 753 42.74 -49.40 39.62
N LEU A 754 42.98 -48.94 38.39
CA LEU A 754 42.03 -49.08 37.27
C LEU A 754 41.83 -50.54 36.86
N PHE A 755 42.89 -51.35 36.97
CA PHE A 755 42.86 -52.77 36.65
C PHE A 755 42.85 -53.64 37.90
N ALA A 756 42.54 -53.10 39.10
CA ALA A 756 42.53 -53.86 40.35
C ALA A 756 41.70 -55.16 40.24
N GLU A 757 40.53 -55.11 39.61
CA GLU A 757 39.67 -56.29 39.40
C GLU A 757 40.33 -57.38 38.54
N LEU A 758 41.12 -56.96 37.54
CA LEU A 758 41.91 -57.85 36.70
C LEU A 758 43.12 -58.39 37.47
N LEU A 759 43.85 -57.52 38.16
CA LEU A 759 45.12 -57.82 38.84
C LEU A 759 44.93 -58.55 40.18
N GLN A 760 43.72 -58.57 40.75
CA GLN A 760 43.40 -59.29 41.99
C GLN A 760 42.66 -60.62 41.75
N SER A 761 42.27 -60.92 40.50
CA SER A 761 41.59 -62.17 40.15
C SER A 761 42.45 -63.03 39.23
N ALA A 762 42.95 -64.16 39.74
CA ALA A 762 43.76 -65.11 38.98
C ALA A 762 43.04 -65.60 37.70
N GLU A 763 41.73 -65.86 37.80
CA GLU A 763 40.90 -66.31 36.69
C GLU A 763 40.80 -65.23 35.59
N LYS A 764 40.46 -63.99 35.96
CA LYS A 764 40.36 -62.88 34.99
C LYS A 764 41.72 -62.55 34.37
N TRP A 765 42.79 -62.58 35.16
CA TRP A 765 44.14 -62.36 34.68
C TRP A 765 44.59 -63.44 33.69
N LEU A 766 44.29 -64.72 33.96
CA LEU A 766 44.56 -65.81 33.02
C LEU A 766 43.74 -65.69 31.73
N GLN A 767 42.46 -65.35 31.86
CA GLN A 767 41.61 -65.09 30.69
C GLN A 767 42.15 -63.92 29.85
N ALA A 768 42.64 -62.85 30.49
CA ALA A 768 43.25 -61.72 29.81
C ALA A 768 44.51 -62.10 29.02
N ILE A 769 45.31 -63.04 29.54
CA ILE A 769 46.46 -63.60 28.81
C ILE A 769 45.97 -64.42 27.62
N ALA A 770 44.96 -65.27 27.82
CA ALA A 770 44.37 -66.08 26.75
C ALA A 770 43.82 -65.22 25.60
N ASP A 771 43.16 -64.12 25.94
CA ASP A 771 42.59 -63.16 24.98
C ASP A 771 43.65 -62.22 24.36
N GLY A 772 44.92 -62.35 24.78
CA GLY A 772 46.04 -61.56 24.26
C GLY A 772 46.03 -60.10 24.68
N VAL A 773 45.24 -59.74 25.70
CA VAL A 773 45.20 -58.41 26.32
C VAL A 773 46.37 -58.25 27.29
N VAL A 774 46.67 -59.25 28.11
CA VAL A 774 47.91 -59.28 28.91
C VAL A 774 48.98 -60.04 28.13
N ARG A 775 50.13 -59.40 27.90
CA ARG A 775 51.27 -59.98 27.16
C ARG A 775 52.54 -59.90 28.01
N ALA A 776 53.64 -60.43 27.47
CA ALA A 776 54.97 -60.33 28.09
C ALA A 776 55.05 -60.84 29.54
N VAL A 777 54.25 -61.86 29.89
CA VAL A 777 54.35 -62.55 31.18
C VAL A 777 55.47 -63.59 31.10
N GLU A 778 56.57 -63.36 31.83
CA GLU A 778 57.75 -64.23 31.79
C GLU A 778 57.49 -65.62 32.40
N ASN A 779 56.75 -65.69 33.52
CA ASN A 779 56.45 -66.94 34.21
C ASN A 779 55.06 -66.92 34.85
N VAL A 780 54.05 -67.36 34.10
CA VAL A 780 52.63 -67.38 34.54
C VAL A 780 52.45 -68.16 35.85
N ALA A 781 53.11 -69.32 35.99
CA ALA A 781 52.99 -70.14 37.18
C ALA A 781 53.58 -69.46 38.42
N GLN A 782 54.67 -68.70 38.27
CA GLN A 782 55.28 -67.96 39.37
C GLN A 782 54.36 -66.84 39.84
N VAL A 783 53.75 -66.09 38.92
CA VAL A 783 52.75 -65.07 39.25
C VAL A 783 51.56 -65.68 39.98
N LEU A 784 51.01 -66.80 39.51
CA LEU A 784 49.88 -67.46 40.17
C LEU A 784 50.22 -67.93 41.59
N LYS A 785 51.44 -68.39 41.84
CA LYS A 785 51.89 -68.84 43.16
C LYS A 785 52.22 -67.69 44.10
N GLU A 786 53.03 -66.74 43.65
CA GLU A 786 53.59 -65.68 44.50
C GLU A 786 52.64 -64.51 44.68
N HIS A 787 51.87 -64.14 43.64
CA HIS A 787 50.96 -62.99 43.70
C HIS A 787 49.52 -63.41 44.02
N PHE A 788 48.98 -64.41 43.32
CA PHE A 788 47.60 -64.85 43.53
C PHE A 788 47.44 -65.96 44.58
N GLU A 789 48.53 -66.35 45.24
CA GLU A 789 48.58 -67.37 46.30
C GLU A 789 47.88 -68.70 45.92
N GLN A 790 47.88 -69.05 44.63
CA GLN A 790 47.21 -70.24 44.12
C GLN A 790 47.99 -71.50 44.48
N GLN A 791 47.25 -72.57 44.83
CA GLN A 791 47.84 -73.89 45.03
C GLN A 791 48.16 -74.56 43.70
N ALA A 792 49.12 -75.50 43.70
CA ALA A 792 49.57 -76.21 42.50
C ALA A 792 48.44 -76.79 41.64
N GLN A 793 47.37 -77.29 42.25
CA GLN A 793 46.18 -77.79 41.56
C GLN A 793 45.45 -76.69 40.77
N ALA A 794 45.19 -75.54 41.39
CA ALA A 794 44.53 -74.41 40.75
C ALA A 794 45.40 -73.80 39.64
N ILE A 795 46.72 -73.76 39.85
CA ILE A 795 47.70 -73.35 38.83
C ILE A 795 47.63 -74.29 37.62
N ALA A 796 47.72 -75.61 37.84
CA ALA A 796 47.67 -76.60 36.76
C ALA A 796 46.38 -76.50 35.95
N ARG A 797 45.25 -76.31 36.64
CA ARG A 797 43.93 -76.12 36.01
C ARG A 797 43.91 -74.85 35.17
N GLY A 798 44.32 -73.71 35.73
CA GLY A 798 44.35 -72.43 35.02
C GLY A 798 45.23 -72.46 33.76
N LEU A 799 46.43 -73.05 33.86
CA LEU A 799 47.33 -73.20 32.70
C LEU A 799 46.73 -74.08 31.60
N THR A 800 46.04 -75.16 31.97
CA THR A 800 45.47 -76.11 31.01
C THR A 800 44.16 -75.59 30.40
N ASP A 801 43.27 -75.07 31.24
CA ASP A 801 41.91 -74.71 30.84
C ASP A 801 41.89 -73.34 30.14
N ALA A 802 42.57 -72.33 30.70
CA ALA A 802 42.56 -70.97 30.14
C ALA A 802 43.64 -70.76 29.08
N LEU A 803 44.86 -71.27 29.29
CA LEU A 803 45.99 -71.05 28.37
C LEU A 803 46.29 -72.23 27.42
N HIS A 804 45.51 -73.31 27.52
CA HIS A 804 45.66 -74.50 26.68
C HIS A 804 47.06 -75.15 26.74
N TYR A 805 47.75 -75.08 27.89
CA TYR A 805 49.04 -75.74 28.08
C TYR A 805 48.88 -77.26 28.01
N THR A 806 49.85 -77.96 27.41
CA THR A 806 49.92 -79.42 27.50
C THR A 806 50.26 -79.86 28.92
N THR A 807 50.01 -81.14 29.23
CA THR A 807 50.36 -81.73 30.53
C THR A 807 51.85 -81.54 30.85
N GLU A 808 52.73 -81.67 29.84
CA GLU A 808 54.17 -81.43 29.98
C GLU A 808 54.50 -79.97 30.26
N GLN A 809 53.84 -79.03 29.57
CA GLN A 809 54.04 -77.59 29.78
C GLN A 809 53.56 -77.15 31.17
N ALA A 810 52.41 -77.66 31.62
CA ALA A 810 51.90 -77.42 32.97
C ALA A 810 52.84 -78.01 34.03
N ALA A 811 53.34 -79.23 33.84
CA ALA A 811 54.33 -79.85 34.73
C ALA A 811 55.65 -79.05 34.78
N ALA A 812 56.12 -78.53 33.64
CA ALA A 812 57.33 -77.73 33.55
C ALA A 812 57.18 -76.41 34.30
N ALA A 813 56.01 -75.78 34.18
CA ALA A 813 55.68 -74.53 34.85
C ALA A 813 55.53 -74.72 36.38
N LEU A 814 54.93 -75.83 36.84
CA LEU A 814 54.90 -76.16 38.26
C LEU A 814 56.29 -76.50 38.81
N LYS A 815 57.15 -77.15 38.00
CA LYS A 815 58.55 -77.40 38.38
C LYS A 815 59.34 -76.10 38.49
N SER A 816 59.13 -75.15 37.58
CA SER A 816 59.88 -73.87 37.57
C SER A 816 59.63 -73.04 38.82
N ILE A 817 58.48 -73.22 39.48
CA ILE A 817 58.13 -72.57 40.76
C ILE A 817 58.49 -73.41 41.99
N GLY A 818 59.27 -74.48 41.80
CA GLY A 818 59.82 -75.29 42.89
C GLY A 818 58.84 -76.29 43.52
N GLU A 819 57.74 -76.66 42.86
CA GLU A 819 56.89 -77.75 43.36
C GLU A 819 57.63 -79.09 43.38
N THR A 820 57.23 -79.98 44.31
CA THR A 820 57.75 -81.35 44.35
C THR A 820 57.06 -82.21 43.29
N ALA A 821 57.72 -83.28 42.83
CA ALA A 821 57.10 -84.23 41.91
C ALA A 821 55.77 -84.80 42.43
N GLU A 822 55.61 -84.93 43.76
CA GLU A 822 54.36 -85.33 44.40
C GLU A 822 53.23 -84.32 44.22
N ASN A 823 53.49 -83.04 44.46
CA ASN A 823 52.50 -81.98 44.30
C ASN A 823 52.11 -81.80 42.82
N VAL A 824 53.08 -81.90 41.91
CA VAL A 824 52.83 -81.85 40.48
C VAL A 824 51.99 -83.05 40.02
N ALA A 825 52.30 -84.26 40.50
CA ALA A 825 51.52 -85.46 40.18
C ALA A 825 50.05 -85.31 40.61
N LYS A 826 49.81 -84.91 41.87
CA LYS A 826 48.47 -84.67 42.41
C LYS A 826 47.72 -83.62 41.60
N ALA A 827 48.34 -82.45 41.38
CA ALA A 827 47.75 -81.36 40.63
C ALA A 827 47.31 -81.76 39.23
N LEU A 828 48.14 -82.52 38.50
CA LEU A 828 47.81 -82.99 37.15
C LEU A 828 46.73 -84.07 37.13
N THR A 829 46.74 -85.00 38.10
CA THR A 829 45.68 -86.02 38.23
C THR A 829 44.33 -85.39 38.57
N ASP A 830 44.32 -84.40 39.45
CA ASP A 830 43.10 -83.71 39.90
C ASP A 830 42.43 -82.86 38.81
N ILE A 831 43.17 -82.51 37.74
CA ILE A 831 42.62 -81.88 36.53
C ILE A 831 42.28 -82.91 35.44
N GLY A 832 42.26 -84.21 35.79
CA GLY A 832 41.79 -85.30 34.93
C GLY A 832 42.83 -85.89 33.99
N LYS A 833 44.14 -85.60 34.17
CA LYS A 833 45.18 -86.24 33.35
C LYS A 833 45.42 -87.68 33.78
N SER A 834 45.68 -88.56 32.80
CA SER A 834 45.91 -89.97 33.07
C SER A 834 47.22 -90.17 33.84
N PRO A 835 47.35 -91.20 34.69
CA PRO A 835 48.60 -91.52 35.36
C PRO A 835 49.79 -91.71 34.41
N GLU A 836 49.55 -92.16 33.18
CA GLU A 836 50.54 -92.28 32.11
C GLU A 836 51.05 -90.91 31.65
N ASP A 837 50.15 -89.97 31.35
CA ASP A 837 50.50 -88.61 30.95
C ASP A 837 51.25 -87.88 32.07
N VAL A 838 50.85 -88.11 33.33
CA VAL A 838 51.52 -87.56 34.51
C VAL A 838 52.94 -88.09 34.64
N ALA A 839 53.14 -89.42 34.59
CA ALA A 839 54.46 -90.03 34.69
C ALA A 839 55.40 -89.54 33.58
N LYS A 840 54.91 -89.54 32.33
CA LYS A 840 55.65 -89.08 31.15
C LYS A 840 56.03 -87.60 31.27
N SER A 841 55.09 -86.76 31.72
CA SER A 841 55.34 -85.32 31.90
C SER A 841 56.40 -85.06 32.97
N LEU A 842 56.31 -85.71 34.14
CA LEU A 842 57.29 -85.55 35.24
C LEU A 842 58.72 -85.94 34.82
N ILE A 843 58.87 -87.03 34.07
CA ILE A 843 60.16 -87.46 33.53
C ILE A 843 60.66 -86.47 32.49
N THR A 844 59.80 -86.06 31.56
CA THR A 844 60.14 -85.14 30.46
C THR A 844 60.64 -83.80 30.98
N VAL A 845 60.02 -83.27 32.04
CA VAL A 845 60.43 -82.01 32.66
C VAL A 845 61.63 -82.17 33.59
N GLY A 846 62.16 -83.40 33.73
CA GLY A 846 63.44 -83.71 34.38
C GLY A 846 63.38 -83.87 35.90
N TYR A 847 62.28 -84.37 36.47
CA TYR A 847 62.31 -84.84 37.85
C TYR A 847 63.13 -86.14 37.95
N PRO A 848 63.90 -86.36 39.04
CA PRO A 848 64.58 -87.63 39.26
C PRO A 848 63.57 -88.79 39.28
N VAL A 849 63.92 -89.94 38.68
CA VAL A 849 63.02 -91.12 38.60
C VAL A 849 62.43 -91.48 39.97
N GLN A 850 63.25 -91.43 41.02
CA GLN A 850 62.81 -91.61 42.41
C GLN A 850 61.64 -90.69 42.79
N ALA A 851 61.78 -89.37 42.55
CA ALA A 851 60.74 -88.39 42.85
C ALA A 851 59.48 -88.59 42.00
N VAL A 852 59.62 -89.08 40.76
CA VAL A 852 58.47 -89.45 39.91
C VAL A 852 57.71 -90.62 40.52
N VAL A 853 58.42 -91.64 41.01
CA VAL A 853 57.78 -92.80 41.66
C VAL A 853 57.11 -92.42 42.97
N ASP A 854 57.74 -91.56 43.77
CA ASP A 854 57.13 -91.00 44.98
C ASP A 854 55.86 -90.20 44.65
N GLY A 855 55.87 -89.44 43.55
CA GLY A 855 54.68 -88.73 43.06
C GLY A 855 53.56 -89.64 42.58
N LEU A 856 53.88 -90.72 41.84
CA LEU A 856 52.89 -91.72 41.43
C LEU A 856 52.30 -92.47 42.63
N LYS A 857 53.12 -92.76 43.64
CA LYS A 857 52.65 -93.33 44.91
C LYS A 857 51.72 -92.37 45.64
N ALA A 858 52.03 -91.07 45.63
CA ALA A 858 51.24 -90.04 46.30
C ALA A 858 49.83 -89.83 45.68
N ILE A 859 49.61 -90.26 44.43
CA ILE A 859 48.30 -90.32 43.76
C ILE A 859 47.66 -91.72 43.79
N GLY A 860 48.22 -92.67 44.54
CA GLY A 860 47.64 -93.99 44.78
C GLY A 860 47.95 -95.06 43.74
N ILE A 861 48.96 -94.87 42.89
CA ILE A 861 49.41 -95.89 41.93
C ILE A 861 50.24 -96.97 42.64
N SER A 862 49.88 -98.24 42.45
CA SER A 862 50.63 -99.38 43.02
C SER A 862 51.99 -99.58 42.35
N GLY A 863 52.93 -100.24 43.03
CA GLY A 863 54.29 -100.46 42.54
C GLY A 863 54.35 -101.13 41.17
N ASP A 864 53.53 -102.17 40.94
CA ASP A 864 53.48 -102.87 39.65
C ASP A 864 52.98 -101.99 38.49
N VAL A 865 52.00 -101.11 38.78
CA VAL A 865 51.46 -100.16 37.79
C VAL A 865 52.46 -99.03 37.54
N ALA A 866 53.13 -98.53 38.58
CA ALA A 866 54.20 -97.55 38.44
C ALA A 866 55.34 -98.09 37.57
N GLU A 867 55.71 -99.38 37.68
CA GLU A 867 56.72 -100.00 36.83
C GLU A 867 56.32 -99.98 35.35
N GLY A 868 55.06 -100.30 35.07
CA GLY A 868 54.48 -100.22 33.73
C GLY A 868 54.53 -98.80 33.16
N LEU A 869 54.12 -97.80 33.94
CA LEU A 869 54.10 -96.39 33.50
C LEU A 869 55.50 -95.83 33.25
N LEU A 870 56.51 -96.20 34.07
CA LEU A 870 57.90 -95.78 33.84
C LEU A 870 58.49 -96.38 32.55
N ARG A 871 58.12 -97.62 32.21
CA ARG A 871 58.52 -98.25 30.93
C ARG A 871 57.89 -97.53 29.73
N VAL A 872 56.61 -97.14 29.85
CA VAL A 872 55.91 -96.36 28.80
C VAL A 872 56.53 -94.97 28.64
N ALA A 873 57.02 -94.38 29.74
CA ALA A 873 57.79 -93.14 29.73
C ALA A 873 59.29 -93.31 29.35
N ASN A 874 59.66 -94.48 28.82
CA ASN A 874 60.99 -94.81 28.28
C ASN A 874 62.14 -94.81 29.31
N VAL A 875 61.86 -95.07 30.58
CA VAL A 875 62.88 -95.30 31.62
C VAL A 875 63.45 -96.72 31.46
N PRO A 876 64.78 -96.91 31.45
CA PRO A 876 65.37 -98.24 31.36
C PRO A 876 64.85 -99.18 32.46
N ALA A 877 64.42 -100.39 32.07
CA ALA A 877 63.74 -101.35 32.96
C ALA A 877 64.54 -101.68 34.24
N GLU A 878 65.88 -101.68 34.15
CA GLU A 878 66.76 -101.92 35.29
C GLU A 878 66.71 -100.77 36.32
N ILE A 879 66.58 -99.52 35.87
CA ILE A 879 66.50 -98.33 36.73
C ILE A 879 65.09 -98.25 37.35
N ALA A 880 64.05 -98.48 36.56
CA ALA A 880 62.66 -98.49 37.02
C ALA A 880 62.43 -99.52 38.13
N LYS A 881 62.90 -100.76 37.92
CA LYS A 881 62.76 -101.85 38.91
C LYS A 881 63.50 -101.56 40.21
N LYS A 882 64.74 -101.06 40.13
CA LYS A 882 65.55 -100.74 41.33
C LYS A 882 64.90 -99.65 42.20
N VAL A 883 64.39 -98.60 41.57
CA VAL A 883 63.70 -97.49 42.26
C VAL A 883 62.39 -97.96 42.89
N ILE A 884 61.61 -98.78 42.19
CA ILE A 884 60.33 -99.31 42.70
C ILE A 884 60.54 -100.24 43.90
N ASP A 885 61.53 -101.13 43.82
CA ASP A 885 61.91 -102.00 44.94
C ASP A 885 62.39 -101.20 46.17
N GLU A 886 62.90 -99.97 45.99
CA GLU A 886 63.27 -99.08 47.10
C GLU A 886 62.08 -98.29 47.66
N VAL A 887 61.18 -97.77 46.80
CA VAL A 887 60.02 -96.94 47.19
C VAL A 887 58.86 -97.77 47.78
N PHE A 888 58.65 -98.98 47.27
CA PHE A 888 57.51 -99.84 47.57
C PHE A 888 57.87 -101.06 48.43
N LYS A 889 59.02 -101.03 49.13
CA LYS A 889 59.47 -102.09 50.04
C LYS A 889 58.42 -102.43 51.13
N ILE A 890 57.68 -103.51 50.86
CA ILE A 890 56.93 -104.45 51.71
C ILE A 890 56.62 -104.00 53.16
N ILE A 891 55.35 -103.67 53.42
CA ILE A 891 54.66 -104.08 54.67
C ILE A 891 54.14 -105.51 54.41
N PRO A 892 54.39 -106.51 55.29
CA PRO A 892 53.82 -107.83 55.12
C PRO A 892 52.33 -107.82 55.47
N ASP A 893 51.54 -108.33 54.52
CA ASP A 893 50.38 -109.20 54.73
C ASP A 893 49.48 -108.88 55.95
N VAL A 894 48.43 -108.10 55.73
CA VAL A 894 47.26 -108.11 56.62
C VAL A 894 46.10 -108.70 55.83
N GLY A 895 45.76 -109.93 56.19
CA GLY A 895 44.77 -110.77 55.54
C GLY A 895 43.39 -110.12 55.44
N VAL A 896 42.77 -110.38 54.31
CA VAL A 896 41.35 -110.18 54.02
C VAL A 896 40.52 -111.12 54.90
N PRO A 897 39.54 -110.64 55.68
CA PRO A 897 38.39 -111.45 56.05
C PRO A 897 37.27 -111.21 55.03
N PHE A 898 36.83 -112.30 54.41
CA PHE A 898 35.59 -112.39 53.66
C PHE A 898 34.43 -111.76 54.45
N ILE A 899 33.73 -110.79 53.85
CA ILE A 899 32.34 -110.48 54.22
C ILE A 899 31.48 -110.50 52.96
N ASN A 900 30.42 -111.27 53.11
CA ASN A 900 29.46 -111.73 52.13
C ASN A 900 28.49 -110.62 51.69
N ILE A 901 28.13 -110.65 50.41
CA ILE A 901 27.10 -109.80 49.79
C ILE A 901 25.71 -110.25 50.28
N PRO A 902 24.76 -109.31 50.45
CA PRO A 902 23.45 -109.55 49.85
C PRO A 902 22.99 -108.41 48.95
N HIS A 903 22.33 -108.84 47.88
CA HIS A 903 21.61 -108.11 46.84
C HIS A 903 20.82 -106.88 47.30
N VAL A 904 20.55 -105.94 46.38
CA VAL A 904 19.22 -105.72 45.75
C VAL A 904 19.29 -104.55 44.74
N GLY A 905 18.73 -104.78 43.55
CA GLY A 905 17.75 -103.85 42.95
C GLY A 905 18.22 -102.81 41.92
N VAL A 906 18.17 -103.21 40.65
CA VAL A 906 17.98 -102.32 39.47
C VAL A 906 16.65 -101.56 39.60
N PRO A 907 16.44 -100.37 38.97
CA PRO A 907 15.94 -100.40 37.58
C PRO A 907 16.36 -99.25 36.62
N PHE A 908 16.50 -99.67 35.36
CA PHE A 908 16.00 -99.08 34.09
C PHE A 908 16.56 -97.79 33.44
N ILE A 909 16.92 -98.05 32.19
CA ILE A 909 17.22 -97.23 31.00
C ILE A 909 15.97 -96.49 30.45
N ARG A 910 16.15 -95.30 29.87
CA ARG A 910 15.54 -94.90 28.57
C ARG A 910 16.17 -93.64 27.95
N ILE A 911 16.85 -93.84 26.81
CA ILE A 911 16.99 -92.91 25.65
C ILE A 911 15.71 -93.17 24.80
N PRO A 912 15.06 -92.24 24.03
CA PRO A 912 15.69 -91.52 22.90
C PRO A 912 15.04 -90.24 22.28
N HIS A 913 15.78 -89.69 21.29
CA HIS A 913 15.37 -88.96 20.06
C HIS A 913 15.23 -87.43 19.98
N THR A 914 16.16 -86.86 19.20
CA THR A 914 16.03 -85.83 18.14
C THR A 914 14.63 -85.49 17.62
N ARG A 915 14.35 -84.17 17.45
CA ARG A 915 13.99 -83.48 16.18
C ARG A 915 13.69 -81.97 16.38
N LEU A 916 14.31 -81.12 15.53
CA LEU A 916 13.82 -79.79 15.09
C LEU A 916 12.47 -79.93 14.32
N PRO A 917 11.65 -78.89 13.96
CA PRO A 917 11.98 -77.46 13.78
C PRO A 917 10.88 -76.39 14.12
N GLN A 918 11.28 -75.11 14.04
CA GLN A 918 10.61 -73.94 13.40
C GLN A 918 9.35 -73.21 13.95
N HIS A 919 9.51 -71.87 13.92
CA HIS A 919 8.54 -70.75 13.84
C HIS A 919 7.72 -70.45 15.13
N ILE A 920 7.59 -69.20 15.63
CA ILE A 920 7.07 -67.98 14.98
C ILE A 920 7.50 -66.71 15.77
N ARG A 921 7.89 -65.67 15.00
CA ARG A 921 7.80 -64.19 15.16
C ARG A 921 7.57 -63.54 16.55
N VAL A 922 8.58 -62.76 16.99
CA VAL A 922 8.63 -61.28 17.21
C VAL A 922 7.24 -60.56 17.11
N PRO A 923 6.85 -59.64 18.03
CA PRO A 923 7.58 -58.37 18.15
C PRO A 923 7.60 -57.58 19.47
N HIS A 924 8.61 -56.70 19.51
CA HIS A 924 8.55 -55.28 19.92
C HIS A 924 8.56 -54.89 21.43
N ILE A 925 9.65 -54.21 21.84
CA ILE A 925 9.72 -52.77 22.25
C ILE A 925 10.67 -52.52 23.45
N ARG A 926 11.56 -51.53 23.26
CA ARG A 926 12.32 -50.66 24.21
C ARG A 926 13.35 -51.33 25.14
N PHE A 927 14.55 -50.78 25.31
CA PHE A 927 15.02 -49.40 25.18
C PHE A 927 16.14 -49.22 24.16
#